data_AF-F2R9C9-F1
#
_entry.id   AF-F2R9C9-F1
#
_cell.length_a   1.000
_cell.length_b   1.000
_cell.length_c   1.000
_cell.angle_alpha   90.00
_cell.angle_beta   90.00
_cell.angle_gamma   90.00
#
_symmetry.space_group_name_H-M   'P 1'
#
loop_
_entity.id
_entity.type
_entity.pdbx_description
1 polymer ?
#
loop_
_entity_poly.entity_id
_entity_poly.type
_entity_poly.pdbx_seq_one_letter_code
_entity_poly.pdbx_strand_id
1 'polypeptide(L)'
;MYPFVRDRGRTVHGLGERLRDGGALVVITPVVESTPEERRGIALDEDEITLLGAGWETVERLDADGLAFLVLRGPCHVDTRAVEKRPTTGHALTGALAVVTDSAGRVLLGRSRRGMLELPGGKTTGPEDFASAAVRELAEETGLVANPADAHVVTMLVDDSHGVPRLTAVVRITAWTGTLTNPEPDKFDRWEFFDLHALACAGDVFVPAALAIDAVWPGIIPGLPLATSYPIAAAQPPVPGEPAEAARLRAAMTQTVIDGGWAPSAPVQEALRTVPRHRFAPEVNFLAAYDGGDRAVITRYDETGTAISSVSAAWLQADMIEHLGLKPGAVVFEAGSGGYNAELIAHVTGPGGRVVTVDIDPWVVRRTRRFLTEAGSGRVTAVEADAALGAPAPLVPRGGFDASMITYNCWDIAPAWREQLTEGGRLVLPLEMGGYTRAVTFERRGQVLHALHFTYCGFVRDQGQQARTIPVLSLLDGGLTLRFEHGAAADTTGLEEALRGPRHEVPTGVTMGANAYFGSLQLYAATTLAGFCRLAAHQEPDEGVTGIAKDRDAPAIVGDASFAYLIHVKTKDGDSPQDKKWEWTVHAFGEQGPALAERLADTVRAWDRHIRAEANDQHADPVLTVHPAGTPDHALPAGDVLDKDLCRLVFRWPGRDVPPPRPVEHSGADIVTKGV
;
A
#
# COMPACT_ATOMS: atom_id res chain seq x y z
N MET A 1 6.85 14.00 38.96
CA MET A 1 6.85 12.56 38.62
C MET A 1 7.77 12.38 37.42
N TYR A 2 8.72 11.45 37.48
CA TYR A 2 9.73 11.28 36.44
C TYR A 2 9.13 10.55 35.22
N PRO A 3 9.24 11.07 33.98
CA PRO A 3 8.60 10.49 32.80
C PRO A 3 8.94 9.02 32.56
N PHE A 4 10.19 8.62 32.81
CA PHE A 4 10.61 7.22 32.73
C PHE A 4 9.80 6.32 33.67
N VAL A 5 9.58 6.75 34.92
CA VAL A 5 8.87 5.93 35.92
C VAL A 5 7.44 5.63 35.46
N ARG A 6 6.76 6.52 34.76
CA ARG A 6 5.37 6.27 34.31
C ARG A 6 5.26 5.36 33.09
N ASP A 7 6.19 5.48 32.14
CA ASP A 7 6.14 4.81 30.83
C ASP A 7 7.36 3.90 30.59
N ARG A 8 7.91 3.28 31.66
CA ARG A 8 9.23 2.62 31.60
C ARG A 8 9.26 1.47 30.60
N GLY A 9 8.23 0.63 30.58
CA GLY A 9 8.16 -0.51 29.65
C GLY A 9 8.21 0.00 28.22
N ARG A 10 7.31 0.93 27.86
CA ARG A 10 7.30 1.56 26.54
C ARG A 10 8.61 2.25 26.19
N THR A 11 9.21 2.98 27.13
CA THR A 11 10.46 3.72 26.90
C THR A 11 11.61 2.77 26.61
N VAL A 12 11.73 1.68 27.37
CA VAL A 12 12.77 0.66 27.19
C VAL A 12 12.60 -0.04 25.85
N HIS A 13 11.37 -0.45 25.49
CA HIS A 13 11.09 -1.05 24.17
C HIS A 13 11.39 -0.09 23.01
N GLY A 14 10.90 1.15 23.07
CA GLY A 14 11.14 2.15 22.01
C GLY A 14 12.60 2.57 21.87
N LEU A 15 13.41 2.48 22.94
CA LEU A 15 14.87 2.61 22.85
C LEU A 15 15.53 1.36 22.27
N GLY A 16 15.00 0.17 22.57
CA GLY A 16 15.44 -1.10 22.01
C GLY A 16 15.30 -1.14 20.49
N GLU A 17 14.20 -0.63 19.94
CA GLU A 17 13.97 -0.51 18.49
C GLU A 17 15.02 0.36 17.76
N ARG A 18 15.72 1.22 18.50
CA ARG A 18 16.75 2.12 17.96
C ARG A 18 18.16 1.55 18.10
N LEU A 19 18.31 0.38 18.72
CA LEU A 19 19.61 -0.29 18.82
C LEU A 19 20.02 -0.83 17.44
N ARG A 20 21.28 -0.60 17.10
CA ARG A 20 21.96 -1.32 16.01
C ARG A 20 22.20 -2.77 16.41
N ASP A 21 22.46 -3.62 15.43
CA ASP A 21 22.87 -5.01 15.65
C ASP A 21 24.05 -5.11 16.63
N GLY A 22 23.91 -5.99 17.63
CA GLY A 22 24.87 -6.16 18.73
C GLY A 22 24.87 -5.03 19.77
N GLY A 23 23.98 -4.04 19.65
CA GLY A 23 23.75 -3.00 20.64
C GLY A 23 23.20 -3.54 21.97
N ALA A 24 23.29 -2.72 23.03
CA ALA A 24 22.71 -3.03 24.32
C ALA A 24 22.09 -1.78 24.94
N LEU A 25 20.98 -1.97 25.64
CA LEU A 25 20.37 -0.96 26.49
C LEU A 25 20.75 -1.27 27.94
N VAL A 26 21.31 -0.29 28.64
CA VAL A 26 21.66 -0.42 30.06
C VAL A 26 20.70 0.40 30.89
N VAL A 27 19.91 -0.26 31.73
CA VAL A 27 19.01 0.38 32.69
C VAL A 27 19.68 0.34 34.07
N ILE A 28 19.84 1.51 34.69
CA ILE A 28 20.40 1.65 36.03
C ILE A 28 19.31 2.21 36.92
N THR A 29 18.96 1.47 37.98
CA THR A 29 17.83 1.83 38.84
C THR A 29 18.10 1.50 40.30
N PRO A 30 17.69 2.34 41.26
CA PRO A 30 17.66 1.93 42.65
C PRO A 30 16.59 0.86 42.88
N VAL A 31 16.79 -0.01 43.87
CA VAL A 31 15.83 -1.07 44.25
C VAL A 31 15.05 -0.69 45.50
N VAL A 32 13.77 -1.06 45.57
CA VAL A 32 12.86 -0.67 46.68
C VAL A 32 13.39 -1.12 48.04
N GLU A 33 14.03 -2.30 48.11
CA GLU A 33 14.59 -2.86 49.33
C GLU A 33 15.68 -1.96 49.96
N SER A 34 16.55 -1.37 49.14
CA SER A 34 17.68 -0.54 49.58
C SER A 34 17.37 0.96 49.60
N THR A 35 16.19 1.38 49.14
CA THR A 35 15.84 2.80 48.95
C THR A 35 14.98 3.34 50.10
N PRO A 36 15.37 4.47 50.74
CA PRO A 36 14.56 5.14 51.75
C PRO A 36 13.16 5.49 51.24
N GLU A 37 12.16 5.42 52.12
CA GLU A 37 10.73 5.57 51.77
C GLU A 37 10.43 6.85 50.96
N GLU A 38 11.01 7.97 51.37
CA GLU A 38 10.91 9.28 50.71
C GLU A 38 11.45 9.32 49.26
N ARG A 39 12.23 8.31 48.85
CA ARG A 39 12.81 8.18 47.50
C ARG A 39 12.32 6.94 46.74
N ARG A 40 11.41 6.14 47.30
CA ARG A 40 10.91 4.93 46.61
C ARG A 40 10.18 5.23 45.30
N GLY A 41 9.71 6.46 45.09
CA GLY A 41 9.11 6.89 43.83
C GLY A 41 10.05 6.87 42.60
N ILE A 42 11.34 6.56 42.77
CA ILE A 42 12.31 6.33 41.68
C ILE A 42 12.94 4.94 41.71
N ALA A 43 12.55 4.07 42.65
CA ALA A 43 13.10 2.73 42.80
C ALA A 43 12.16 1.69 42.19
N LEU A 44 12.73 0.59 41.70
CA LEU A 44 11.99 -0.55 41.17
C LEU A 44 12.04 -1.72 42.14
N ASP A 45 10.95 -2.44 42.28
CA ASP A 45 10.94 -3.73 42.95
C ASP A 45 11.33 -4.85 41.97
N GLU A 46 11.41 -6.07 42.50
CA GLU A 46 11.81 -7.26 41.75
C GLU A 46 10.81 -7.63 40.64
N ASP A 47 9.52 -7.40 40.88
CA ASP A 47 8.47 -7.63 39.89
C ASP A 47 8.64 -6.66 38.71
N GLU A 48 8.89 -5.37 38.98
CA GLU A 48 9.12 -4.35 37.95
C GLU A 48 10.42 -4.55 37.18
N ILE A 49 11.49 -4.99 37.85
CA ILE A 49 12.75 -5.36 37.19
C ILE A 49 12.53 -6.53 36.23
N THR A 50 11.79 -7.54 36.68
CA THR A 50 11.44 -8.70 35.84
C THR A 50 10.63 -8.27 34.61
N LEU A 51 9.65 -7.37 34.79
CA LEU A 51 8.85 -6.82 33.70
C LEU A 51 9.66 -5.97 32.71
N LEU A 52 10.71 -5.29 33.15
CA LEU A 52 11.60 -4.52 32.25
C LEU A 52 12.49 -5.42 31.39
N GLY A 53 12.90 -6.57 31.91
CA GLY A 53 13.66 -7.56 31.15
C GLY A 53 12.81 -8.42 30.21
N ALA A 54 11.49 -8.48 30.43
CA ALA A 54 10.60 -9.29 29.63
C ALA A 54 10.64 -8.88 28.15
N GLY A 55 10.74 -9.88 27.26
CA GLY A 55 10.75 -9.69 25.81
C GLY A 55 12.13 -9.45 25.18
N TRP A 56 13.17 -9.28 25.99
CA TRP A 56 14.55 -9.19 25.52
C TRP A 56 15.17 -10.58 25.35
N GLU A 57 15.95 -10.76 24.29
CA GLU A 57 16.68 -12.01 24.03
C GLU A 57 17.64 -12.36 25.17
N THR A 58 18.36 -11.36 25.69
CA THR A 58 19.25 -11.52 26.84
C THR A 58 19.08 -10.39 27.84
N VAL A 59 18.99 -10.77 29.12
CA VAL A 59 18.91 -9.89 30.26
C VAL A 59 19.98 -10.30 31.25
N GLU A 60 21.02 -9.48 31.41
CA GLU A 60 22.02 -9.65 32.45
C GLU A 60 21.74 -8.64 33.57
N ARG A 61 21.61 -9.14 34.80
CA ARG A 61 21.47 -8.30 35.99
C ARG A 61 22.76 -8.29 36.78
N LEU A 62 23.24 -7.09 37.09
CA LEU A 62 24.35 -6.86 37.99
C LEU A 62 23.86 -5.98 39.15
N ASP A 63 24.23 -6.34 40.37
CA ASP A 63 23.94 -5.53 41.55
C ASP A 63 25.18 -4.72 41.95
N ALA A 64 25.02 -3.42 42.20
CA ALA A 64 26.09 -2.55 42.66
C ALA A 64 25.57 -1.49 43.64
N ASP A 65 26.00 -1.57 44.90
CA ASP A 65 25.71 -0.60 45.97
C ASP A 65 24.23 -0.18 46.09
N GLY A 66 23.31 -1.15 46.04
CA GLY A 66 21.88 -0.91 46.16
C GLY A 66 21.20 -0.43 44.87
N LEU A 67 21.90 -0.45 43.74
CA LEU A 67 21.36 -0.27 42.39
C LEU A 67 21.36 -1.60 41.63
N ALA A 68 20.33 -1.81 40.81
CA ALA A 68 20.29 -2.85 39.79
C ALA A 68 20.72 -2.26 38.43
N PHE A 69 21.63 -2.98 37.77
CA PHE A 69 22.08 -2.73 36.40
C PHE A 69 21.54 -3.83 35.51
N LEU A 70 20.63 -3.50 34.59
CA LEU A 70 20.10 -4.42 33.61
C LEU A 70 20.76 -4.15 32.28
N VAL A 71 21.50 -5.12 31.75
CA VAL A 71 22.04 -5.08 30.38
C VAL A 71 21.12 -5.91 29.51
N LEU A 72 20.38 -5.22 28.66
CA LEU A 72 19.36 -5.77 27.79
C LEU A 72 19.91 -5.82 26.36
N ARG A 73 19.87 -6.99 25.71
CA ARG A 73 20.34 -7.15 24.32
C ARG A 73 19.41 -8.00 23.48
N GLY A 74 19.56 -7.83 22.16
CA GLY A 74 18.76 -8.49 21.15
C GLY A 74 17.40 -7.83 20.96
N PRO A 75 16.53 -8.42 20.13
CA PRO A 75 15.16 -7.95 19.95
C PRO A 75 14.44 -7.90 21.29
N CYS A 76 13.73 -6.79 21.55
CA CYS A 76 12.91 -6.59 22.74
C CYS A 76 11.43 -6.95 22.52
N HIS A 77 11.14 -7.59 21.40
CA HIS A 77 9.81 -7.82 20.88
C HIS A 77 9.51 -9.32 20.87
N VAL A 78 8.33 -9.68 21.35
CA VAL A 78 7.81 -11.05 21.26
C VAL A 78 6.52 -10.97 20.49
N ASP A 79 6.36 -11.82 19.47
CA ASP A 79 5.12 -11.90 18.70
C ASP A 79 3.91 -11.94 19.63
N THR A 80 2.92 -11.09 19.33
CA THR A 80 1.71 -11.04 20.11
C THR A 80 0.90 -12.31 19.93
N ARG A 81 0.42 -12.86 21.04
CA ARG A 81 -0.46 -14.04 21.04
C ARG A 81 -1.76 -13.70 21.74
N ALA A 82 -2.88 -14.01 21.10
CA ALA A 82 -4.18 -13.95 21.74
C ALA A 82 -4.35 -15.19 22.64
N VAL A 83 -4.45 -14.98 23.95
CA VAL A 83 -4.49 -16.06 24.95
C VAL A 83 -5.78 -16.00 25.76
N GLU A 84 -6.43 -17.15 25.93
CA GLU A 84 -7.70 -17.28 26.65
C GLU A 84 -7.46 -17.48 28.16
N LYS A 85 -8.42 -17.01 28.98
CA LYS A 85 -8.39 -17.30 30.42
C LYS A 85 -8.83 -18.75 30.68
N ARG A 86 -8.64 -19.22 31.92
CA ARG A 86 -9.15 -20.54 32.34
C ARG A 86 -10.67 -20.63 32.11
N PRO A 87 -11.19 -21.84 31.82
CA PRO A 87 -12.61 -22.07 31.58
C PRO A 87 -13.49 -21.51 32.69
N THR A 88 -14.65 -20.98 32.29
CA THR A 88 -15.65 -20.47 33.23
C THR A 88 -16.76 -21.50 33.46
N THR A 89 -17.47 -21.41 34.58
CA THR A 89 -18.62 -22.29 34.88
C THR A 89 -19.96 -21.72 34.40
N GLY A 90 -19.96 -20.56 33.73
CA GLY A 90 -21.17 -19.92 33.21
C GLY A 90 -21.68 -20.57 31.93
N HIS A 91 -22.98 -20.45 31.65
CA HIS A 91 -23.59 -20.89 30.39
C HIS A 91 -23.46 -19.87 29.25
N ALA A 92 -23.13 -18.63 29.57
CA ALA A 92 -22.77 -17.56 28.64
C ALA A 92 -21.96 -16.49 29.37
N LEU A 93 -21.16 -15.72 28.61
CA LEU A 93 -20.41 -14.57 29.10
C LEU A 93 -20.90 -13.30 28.42
N THR A 94 -21.05 -12.23 29.18
CA THR A 94 -21.43 -10.91 28.66
C THR A 94 -20.64 -9.85 29.39
N GLY A 95 -19.98 -8.96 28.65
CA GLY A 95 -19.17 -7.89 29.23
C GLY A 95 -18.91 -6.74 28.26
N ALA A 96 -18.33 -5.67 28.78
CA ALA A 96 -17.94 -4.48 28.03
C ALA A 96 -16.45 -4.20 28.21
N LEU A 97 -15.77 -3.85 27.13
CA LEU A 97 -14.36 -3.45 27.14
C LEU A 97 -14.23 -1.99 26.68
N ALA A 98 -13.55 -1.18 27.47
CA ALA A 98 -13.25 0.21 27.15
C ALA A 98 -11.98 0.30 26.30
N VAL A 99 -12.11 0.77 25.05
CA VAL A 99 -10.97 1.12 24.20
C VAL A 99 -10.68 2.60 24.35
N VAL A 100 -9.61 2.90 25.09
CA VAL A 100 -9.22 4.27 25.47
C VAL A 100 -7.88 4.61 24.84
N THR A 101 -7.78 5.82 24.28
CA THR A 101 -6.50 6.37 23.81
C THR A 101 -6.16 7.67 24.51
N ASP A 102 -4.87 7.94 24.64
CA ASP A 102 -4.41 9.27 25.05
C ASP A 102 -4.33 10.25 23.87
N SER A 103 -3.87 11.48 24.13
CA SER A 103 -3.68 12.52 23.10
C SER A 103 -2.57 12.20 22.10
N ALA A 104 -1.76 11.18 22.34
CA ALA A 104 -0.76 10.68 21.41
C ALA A 104 -1.29 9.53 20.53
N GLY A 105 -2.55 9.10 20.71
CA GLY A 105 -3.14 7.98 19.99
C GLY A 105 -2.66 6.61 20.47
N ARG A 106 -2.02 6.54 21.64
CA ARG A 106 -1.61 5.29 22.28
C ARG A 106 -2.80 4.65 22.99
N VAL A 107 -2.92 3.33 22.98
CA VAL A 107 -4.04 2.60 23.62
C VAL A 107 -3.69 2.16 25.04
N LEU A 108 -4.65 2.29 25.95
CA LEU A 108 -4.50 1.88 27.35
C LEU A 108 -4.61 0.36 27.49
N LEU A 109 -3.60 -0.28 28.08
CA LEU A 109 -3.63 -1.71 28.43
C LEU A 109 -3.07 -1.94 29.82
N GLY A 110 -3.65 -2.92 30.51
CA GLY A 110 -3.26 -3.35 31.84
C GLY A 110 -2.60 -4.71 31.77
N ARG A 111 -1.45 -4.88 32.43
CA ARG A 111 -0.84 -6.20 32.60
C ARG A 111 -1.49 -6.87 33.81
N SER A 112 -2.24 -7.93 33.60
CA SER A 112 -2.88 -8.66 34.69
C SER A 112 -1.86 -9.53 35.43
N ARG A 113 -2.17 -9.91 36.68
CA ARG A 113 -1.33 -10.83 37.50
C ARG A 113 -1.13 -12.23 36.86
N ARG A 114 -1.76 -12.48 35.72
CA ARG A 114 -1.59 -13.69 34.89
C ARG A 114 -0.58 -13.50 33.75
N GLY A 115 0.06 -12.33 33.67
CA GLY A 115 1.10 -12.02 32.68
C GLY A 115 0.58 -11.55 31.32
N MET A 116 -0.73 -11.38 31.14
CA MET A 116 -1.37 -11.01 29.88
C MET A 116 -1.85 -9.55 29.89
N LEU A 117 -1.87 -8.92 28.71
CA LEU A 117 -2.41 -7.57 28.50
C LEU A 117 -3.93 -7.61 28.32
N GLU A 118 -4.62 -6.69 28.98
CA GLU A 118 -6.08 -6.58 28.96
C GLU A 118 -6.52 -5.11 28.79
N LEU A 119 -7.71 -4.91 28.23
CA LEU A 119 -8.40 -3.61 28.24
C LEU A 119 -9.17 -3.46 29.56
N PRO A 120 -9.43 -2.23 30.03
CA PRO A 120 -10.33 -2.01 31.15
C PRO A 120 -11.71 -2.58 30.81
N GLY A 121 -12.30 -3.37 31.70
CA GLY A 121 -13.61 -3.91 31.42
C GLY A 121 -14.05 -5.10 32.24
N GLY A 122 -15.35 -5.34 32.20
CA GLY A 122 -15.99 -6.31 33.07
C GLY A 122 -17.43 -6.59 32.69
N LYS A 123 -18.15 -7.23 33.60
CA LYS A 123 -19.55 -7.63 33.41
C LYS A 123 -20.47 -6.48 33.79
N THR A 124 -21.65 -6.45 33.19
CA THR A 124 -22.72 -5.56 33.64
C THR A 124 -23.16 -5.92 35.05
N THR A 125 -23.39 -4.92 35.90
CA THR A 125 -23.85 -5.05 37.29
C THR A 125 -25.18 -4.32 37.47
N GLY A 126 -26.24 -5.07 37.81
CA GLY A 126 -27.57 -4.49 37.99
C GLY A 126 -28.17 -3.96 36.67
N PRO A 127 -29.04 -2.93 36.71
CA PRO A 127 -29.62 -2.31 35.53
C PRO A 127 -28.68 -1.24 34.95
N GLU A 128 -27.64 -1.67 34.22
CA GLU A 128 -26.75 -0.78 33.47
C GLU A 128 -26.64 -1.22 32.00
N ASP A 129 -26.35 -0.26 31.11
CA ASP A 129 -26.01 -0.54 29.72
C ASP A 129 -24.49 -0.78 29.54
N PHE A 130 -24.09 -1.23 28.35
CA PHE A 130 -22.69 -1.55 28.08
C PHE A 130 -21.75 -0.33 28.13
N ALA A 131 -22.24 0.86 27.75
CA ALA A 131 -21.45 2.08 27.83
C ALA A 131 -21.17 2.46 29.29
N SER A 132 -22.19 2.41 30.14
CA SER A 132 -22.08 2.66 31.57
C SER A 132 -21.17 1.64 32.26
N ALA A 133 -21.28 0.36 31.89
CA ALA A 133 -20.39 -0.68 32.41
C ALA A 133 -18.93 -0.39 32.05
N ALA A 134 -18.61 -0.07 30.79
CA ALA A 134 -17.24 0.26 30.38
C ALA A 134 -16.69 1.50 31.10
N VAL A 135 -17.50 2.53 31.30
CA VAL A 135 -17.10 3.75 32.03
C VAL A 135 -16.83 3.45 33.51
N ARG A 136 -17.66 2.62 34.15
CA ARG A 136 -17.46 2.19 35.54
C ARG A 136 -16.18 1.39 35.69
N GLU A 137 -15.98 0.36 34.87
CA GLU A 137 -14.79 -0.49 34.92
C GLU A 137 -13.51 0.31 34.63
N LEU A 138 -13.55 1.26 33.68
CA LEU A 138 -12.44 2.18 33.44
C LEU A 138 -12.06 2.95 34.72
N ALA A 139 -13.04 3.48 35.45
CA ALA A 139 -12.80 4.23 36.68
C ALA A 139 -12.30 3.35 37.82
N GLU A 140 -12.90 2.17 38.01
CA GLU A 140 -12.54 1.22 39.06
C GLU A 140 -11.12 0.66 38.86
N GLU A 141 -10.77 0.28 37.63
CA GLU A 141 -9.50 -0.41 37.35
C GLU A 141 -8.32 0.53 37.09
N THR A 142 -8.56 1.77 36.64
CA THR A 142 -7.48 2.66 36.15
C THR A 142 -7.46 4.05 36.79
N GLY A 143 -8.52 4.43 37.51
CA GLY A 143 -8.69 5.79 38.04
C GLY A 143 -9.02 6.86 36.99
N LEU A 144 -9.18 6.48 35.72
CA LEU A 144 -9.61 7.38 34.65
C LEU A 144 -11.14 7.51 34.62
N VAL A 145 -11.63 8.72 34.38
CA VAL A 145 -13.07 9.02 34.40
C VAL A 145 -13.50 9.50 33.02
N ALA A 146 -14.57 8.91 32.49
CA ALA A 146 -15.21 9.31 31.25
C ALA A 146 -16.70 9.62 31.47
N ASN A 147 -17.29 10.46 30.62
CA ASN A 147 -18.73 10.66 30.60
C ASN A 147 -19.37 9.55 29.73
N PRO A 148 -20.48 8.92 30.16
CA PRO A 148 -21.22 8.00 29.30
C PRO A 148 -21.59 8.55 27.91
N ALA A 149 -21.73 9.87 27.76
CA ALA A 149 -21.96 10.51 26.46
C ALA A 149 -20.76 10.39 25.48
N ASP A 150 -19.55 10.20 26.01
CA ASP A 150 -18.31 10.03 25.25
C ASP A 150 -17.94 8.53 25.09
N ALA A 151 -18.83 7.62 25.52
CA ALA A 151 -18.67 6.18 25.46
C ALA A 151 -19.57 5.57 24.39
N HIS A 152 -18.97 5.16 23.27
CA HIS A 152 -19.69 4.69 22.09
C HIS A 152 -19.55 3.18 21.92
N VAL A 153 -20.65 2.44 22.00
CA VAL A 153 -20.65 1.00 21.70
C VAL A 153 -20.51 0.81 20.18
N VAL A 154 -19.30 0.49 19.72
CA VAL A 154 -18.98 0.44 18.27
C VAL A 154 -19.38 -0.88 17.63
N THR A 155 -19.31 -1.98 18.37
CA THR A 155 -19.72 -3.31 17.92
C THR A 155 -19.99 -4.22 19.12
N MET A 156 -20.87 -5.19 18.92
CA MET A 156 -20.87 -6.42 19.73
C MET A 156 -20.04 -7.48 19.02
N LEU A 157 -19.14 -8.12 19.73
CA LEU A 157 -18.39 -9.28 19.27
C LEU A 157 -19.03 -10.54 19.86
N VAL A 158 -19.17 -11.57 19.03
CA VAL A 158 -19.64 -12.89 19.43
C VAL A 158 -18.58 -13.92 19.08
N ASP A 159 -18.08 -14.60 20.09
CA ASP A 159 -17.09 -15.66 20.00
C ASP A 159 -17.39 -16.79 21.00
N ASP A 160 -16.45 -17.72 21.15
CA ASP A 160 -16.53 -18.85 22.06
C ASP A 160 -15.30 -18.89 22.98
N SER A 161 -15.54 -19.12 24.27
CA SER A 161 -14.48 -19.34 25.27
C SER A 161 -14.67 -20.72 25.89
N HIS A 162 -13.91 -21.70 25.43
CA HIS A 162 -13.95 -23.10 25.91
C HIS A 162 -15.35 -23.75 25.82
N GLY A 163 -16.07 -23.51 24.72
CA GLY A 163 -17.43 -24.01 24.50
C GLY A 163 -18.53 -23.16 25.15
N VAL A 164 -18.18 -22.03 25.76
CA VAL A 164 -19.11 -21.06 26.34
C VAL A 164 -19.26 -19.86 25.41
N PRO A 165 -20.46 -19.60 24.86
CA PRO A 165 -20.71 -18.41 24.06
C PRO A 165 -20.40 -17.12 24.83
N ARG A 166 -19.65 -16.21 24.21
CA ARG A 166 -19.28 -14.92 24.80
C ARG A 166 -19.72 -13.77 23.91
N LEU A 167 -20.35 -12.78 24.53
CA LEU A 167 -20.74 -11.51 23.94
C LEU A 167 -19.92 -10.39 24.58
N THR A 168 -19.15 -9.66 23.77
CA THR A 168 -18.33 -8.54 24.24
C THR A 168 -18.72 -7.26 23.53
N ALA A 169 -19.20 -6.28 24.29
CA ALA A 169 -19.39 -4.93 23.80
C ALA A 169 -18.04 -4.21 23.72
N VAL A 170 -17.67 -3.75 22.53
CA VAL A 170 -16.49 -2.89 22.34
C VAL A 170 -16.95 -1.45 22.47
N VAL A 171 -16.44 -0.75 23.48
CA VAL A 171 -16.85 0.62 23.82
C VAL A 171 -15.67 1.56 23.57
N ARG A 172 -15.77 2.40 22.54
CA ARG A 172 -14.77 3.43 22.27
C ARG A 172 -15.02 4.63 23.17
N ILE A 173 -14.04 4.99 23.98
CA ILE A 173 -14.05 6.20 24.82
C ILE A 173 -13.32 7.32 24.07
N THR A 174 -14.03 8.40 23.72
CA THR A 174 -13.49 9.51 22.92
C THR A 174 -12.95 10.66 23.76
N ALA A 175 -13.40 10.79 25.01
CA ALA A 175 -12.90 11.77 25.98
C ALA A 175 -12.86 11.19 27.40
N TRP A 176 -11.81 11.54 28.15
CA TRP A 176 -11.62 11.12 29.54
C TRP A 176 -10.76 12.14 30.31
N THR A 177 -10.79 12.06 31.63
CA THR A 177 -9.99 12.88 32.56
C THR A 177 -9.45 12.02 33.69
N GLY A 178 -8.62 12.60 34.56
CA GLY A 178 -8.03 11.89 35.70
C GLY A 178 -6.55 11.58 35.49
N THR A 179 -5.98 10.89 36.48
CA THR A 179 -4.59 10.44 36.46
C THR A 179 -4.59 8.92 36.45
N LEU A 180 -3.85 8.33 35.52
CA LEU A 180 -3.72 6.88 35.46
C LEU A 180 -3.08 6.36 36.74
N THR A 181 -3.79 5.47 37.44
CA THR A 181 -3.35 4.76 38.64
C THR A 181 -3.68 3.27 38.50
N ASN A 182 -3.37 2.49 39.53
CA ASN A 182 -3.77 1.09 39.63
C ASN A 182 -4.52 0.89 40.96
N PRO A 183 -5.83 1.22 41.02
CA PRO A 183 -6.62 1.08 42.25
C PRO A 183 -6.86 -0.38 42.66
N GLU A 184 -6.68 -1.34 41.73
CA GLU A 184 -6.86 -2.77 41.95
C GLU A 184 -5.55 -3.57 41.77
N PRO A 185 -4.54 -3.34 42.64
CA PRO A 185 -3.21 -3.97 42.52
C PRO A 185 -3.24 -5.50 42.67
N ASP A 186 -4.33 -6.06 43.23
CA ASP A 186 -4.51 -7.50 43.33
C ASP A 186 -4.89 -8.16 41.99
N LYS A 187 -5.38 -7.38 41.01
CA LYS A 187 -5.78 -7.86 39.68
C LYS A 187 -4.76 -7.54 38.60
N PHE A 188 -4.18 -6.35 38.66
CA PHE A 188 -3.24 -5.82 37.67
C PHE A 188 -1.92 -5.46 38.31
N ASP A 189 -0.82 -5.75 37.62
CA ASP A 189 0.50 -5.26 38.00
C ASP A 189 0.59 -3.75 37.72
N ARG A 190 0.16 -3.34 36.52
CA ARG A 190 0.20 -1.93 36.08
C ARG A 190 -0.66 -1.67 34.85
N TRP A 191 -0.93 -0.39 34.62
CA TRP A 191 -1.57 0.14 33.43
C TRP A 191 -0.62 1.09 32.68
N GLU A 192 -0.54 0.94 31.36
CA GLU A 192 0.33 1.75 30.49
C GLU A 192 -0.36 2.05 29.15
N PHE A 193 0.06 3.14 28.51
CA PHE A 193 -0.36 3.46 27.14
C PHE A 193 0.65 2.90 26.13
N PHE A 194 0.18 2.10 25.19
CA PHE A 194 0.98 1.42 24.17
C PHE A 194 0.80 2.06 22.79
N ASP A 195 1.90 2.21 22.06
CA ASP A 195 1.87 2.58 20.66
C ASP A 195 1.24 1.45 19.82
N LEU A 196 0.34 1.79 18.90
CA LEU A 196 -0.42 0.78 18.12
C LEU A 196 0.50 -0.14 17.32
N HIS A 197 1.55 0.39 16.68
CA HIS A 197 2.51 -0.40 15.91
C HIS A 197 3.29 -1.42 16.75
N ALA A 198 3.46 -1.17 18.05
CA ALA A 198 4.16 -2.08 18.95
C ALA A 198 3.28 -3.26 19.39
N LEU A 199 1.96 -3.20 19.16
CA LEU A 199 1.03 -4.26 19.57
C LEU A 199 1.14 -5.55 18.78
N ALA A 200 1.79 -5.55 17.61
CA ALA A 200 2.13 -6.80 16.92
C ALA A 200 3.16 -7.63 17.72
N CYS A 201 3.87 -6.99 18.65
CA CYS A 201 4.97 -7.57 19.41
C CYS A 201 4.91 -7.29 20.92
N ALA A 202 3.71 -7.19 21.48
CA ALA A 202 3.46 -6.83 22.88
C ALA A 202 3.38 -8.04 23.84
N GLY A 203 3.50 -9.26 23.32
CA GLY A 203 3.39 -10.51 24.07
C GLY A 203 1.95 -11.01 24.21
N ASP A 204 1.63 -11.69 25.31
CA ASP A 204 0.31 -12.31 25.49
C ASP A 204 -0.77 -11.25 25.75
N VAL A 205 -1.82 -11.24 24.93
CA VAL A 205 -2.99 -10.36 25.05
C VAL A 205 -4.23 -11.22 25.26
N PHE A 206 -5.10 -10.83 26.20
CA PHE A 206 -6.34 -11.56 26.43
C PHE A 206 -7.24 -11.52 25.19
N VAL A 207 -7.78 -12.67 24.76
CA VAL A 207 -8.53 -12.80 23.48
C VAL A 207 -9.59 -11.70 23.28
N PRO A 208 -10.53 -11.43 24.23
CA PRO A 208 -11.47 -10.32 24.09
C PRO A 208 -10.83 -8.95 23.90
N ALA A 209 -9.72 -8.68 24.58
CA ALA A 209 -9.00 -7.42 24.43
C ALA A 209 -8.36 -7.31 23.04
N ALA A 210 -7.75 -8.39 22.55
CA ALA A 210 -7.16 -8.44 21.22
C ALA A 210 -8.21 -8.25 20.11
N LEU A 211 -9.38 -8.91 20.24
CA LEU A 211 -10.50 -8.75 19.31
C LEU A 211 -11.13 -7.34 19.38
N ALA A 212 -11.22 -6.75 20.57
CA ALA A 212 -11.70 -5.38 20.75
C ALA A 212 -10.76 -4.33 20.13
N ILE A 213 -9.44 -4.54 20.25
CA ILE A 213 -8.42 -3.73 19.57
C ILE A 213 -8.60 -3.85 18.05
N ASP A 214 -8.70 -5.07 17.51
CA ASP A 214 -8.90 -5.30 16.07
C ASP A 214 -10.21 -4.70 15.55
N ALA A 215 -11.28 -4.73 16.35
CA ALA A 215 -12.54 -4.11 16.00
C ALA A 215 -12.46 -2.58 15.81
N VAL A 216 -11.50 -1.92 16.47
CA VAL A 216 -11.24 -0.47 16.36
C VAL A 216 -10.14 -0.19 15.33
N TRP A 217 -9.04 -0.96 15.35
CA TRP A 217 -7.91 -0.86 14.43
C TRP A 217 -7.60 -2.22 13.79
N PRO A 218 -8.32 -2.58 12.69
CA PRO A 218 -8.20 -3.90 12.08
C PRO A 218 -6.80 -4.19 11.55
N GLY A 219 -6.23 -5.34 11.88
CA GLY A 219 -4.94 -5.81 11.36
C GLY A 219 -3.71 -5.46 12.18
N ILE A 220 -3.87 -4.80 13.34
CA ILE A 220 -2.74 -4.45 14.22
C ILE A 220 -2.14 -5.68 14.91
N ILE A 221 -3.00 -6.61 15.33
CA ILE A 221 -2.58 -7.86 15.94
C ILE A 221 -2.85 -8.99 14.93
N PRO A 222 -1.82 -9.68 14.41
CA PRO A 222 -2.01 -10.75 13.44
C PRO A 222 -2.53 -12.04 14.12
N GLY A 223 -3.12 -12.94 13.33
CA GLY A 223 -3.43 -14.30 13.76
C GLY A 223 -4.52 -14.44 14.83
N LEU A 224 -5.42 -13.46 14.95
CA LEU A 224 -6.52 -13.50 15.91
C LEU A 224 -7.55 -14.60 15.60
N PRO A 225 -8.21 -15.16 16.64
CA PRO A 225 -9.32 -16.08 16.43
C PRO A 225 -10.50 -15.39 15.73
N LEU A 226 -11.35 -16.17 15.06
CA LEU A 226 -12.54 -15.66 14.41
C LEU A 226 -13.57 -15.19 15.45
N ALA A 227 -14.10 -13.98 15.25
CA ALA A 227 -15.24 -13.45 16.00
C ALA A 227 -16.25 -12.84 15.04
N THR A 228 -17.54 -13.04 15.33
CA THR A 228 -18.61 -12.40 14.57
C THR A 228 -18.83 -10.99 15.13
N SER A 229 -18.73 -9.97 14.28
CA SER A 229 -18.97 -8.57 14.65
C SER A 229 -20.36 -8.12 14.22
N TYR A 230 -21.12 -7.56 15.16
CA TYR A 230 -22.39 -6.87 14.93
C TYR A 230 -22.19 -5.37 15.19
N PRO A 231 -21.95 -4.57 14.14
CA PRO A 231 -21.77 -3.12 14.27
C PRO A 231 -23.00 -2.46 14.90
N ILE A 232 -22.78 -1.59 15.89
CA ILE A 232 -23.86 -0.84 16.57
C ILE A 232 -23.81 0.63 16.17
N ALA A 233 -22.74 1.34 16.55
CA ALA A 233 -22.54 2.74 16.18
C ALA A 233 -21.49 2.87 15.05
N ALA A 234 -21.90 3.52 13.97
CA ALA A 234 -20.98 3.97 12.91
C ALA A 234 -20.53 5.42 13.09
N ALA A 235 -21.32 6.25 13.79
CA ALA A 235 -21.02 7.65 14.03
C ALA A 235 -20.52 7.86 15.45
N GLN A 236 -19.28 8.34 15.56
CA GLN A 236 -18.65 8.83 16.78
C GLN A 236 -17.70 9.97 16.39
N PRO A 237 -17.41 10.93 17.27
CA PRO A 237 -16.50 12.01 16.95
C PRO A 237 -15.08 11.47 16.68
N PRO A 238 -14.30 12.16 15.83
CA PRO A 238 -12.86 11.91 15.70
C PRO A 238 -12.17 11.97 17.07
N VAL A 239 -11.16 11.14 17.24
CA VAL A 239 -10.40 11.07 18.49
C VAL A 239 -9.43 12.26 18.52
N PRO A 240 -9.51 13.14 19.52
CA PRO A 240 -8.69 14.34 19.53
C PRO A 240 -7.22 14.01 19.83
N GLY A 241 -6.33 14.90 19.38
CA GLY A 241 -4.92 14.88 19.73
C GLY A 241 -4.02 14.22 18.68
N GLU A 242 -2.80 14.72 18.64
CA GLU A 242 -1.74 14.22 17.78
C GLU A 242 -0.39 14.38 18.48
N PRO A 243 0.50 13.36 18.43
CA PRO A 243 1.87 13.50 18.89
C PRO A 243 2.62 14.62 18.17
N ALA A 244 3.35 15.45 18.93
CA ALA A 244 4.20 16.49 18.34
C ALA A 244 5.24 15.94 17.36
N GLU A 245 5.73 14.72 17.59
CA GLU A 245 6.62 14.01 16.66
C GLU A 245 5.91 13.69 15.33
N ALA A 246 4.68 13.19 15.38
CA ALA A 246 3.88 12.90 14.19
C ALA A 246 3.61 14.18 13.38
N ALA A 247 3.25 15.29 14.03
CA ALA A 247 3.05 16.57 13.37
C ALA A 247 4.34 17.09 12.69
N ARG A 248 5.49 16.98 13.38
CA ARG A 248 6.80 17.36 12.83
C ARG A 248 7.19 16.51 11.62
N LEU A 249 6.99 15.19 11.71
CA LEU A 249 7.29 14.27 10.61
C LEU A 249 6.35 14.46 9.43
N ARG A 250 5.06 14.74 9.66
CA ARG A 250 4.13 15.12 8.58
C ARG A 250 4.57 16.39 7.85
N ALA A 251 4.99 17.41 8.59
CA ALA A 251 5.51 18.64 8.00
C ALA A 251 6.78 18.38 7.17
N ALA A 252 7.69 17.54 7.67
CA ALA A 252 8.91 17.15 6.94
C ALA A 252 8.59 16.37 5.66
N MET A 253 7.74 15.33 5.75
CA MET A 253 7.27 14.57 4.59
C MET A 253 6.63 15.49 3.55
N THR A 254 5.76 16.40 3.98
CA THR A 254 5.10 17.36 3.09
C THR A 254 6.11 18.27 2.40
N GLN A 255 7.14 18.75 3.12
CA GLN A 255 8.18 19.57 2.53
C GLN A 255 8.98 18.80 1.47
N THR A 256 9.33 17.53 1.73
CA THR A 256 9.98 16.67 0.73
C THR A 256 9.12 16.53 -0.53
N VAL A 257 7.80 16.34 -0.37
CA VAL A 257 6.87 16.22 -1.50
C VAL A 257 6.80 17.53 -2.32
N ILE A 258 6.81 18.68 -1.64
CA ILE A 258 6.81 20.00 -2.29
C ILE A 258 8.12 20.25 -3.03
N ASP A 259 9.26 19.99 -2.38
CA ASP A 259 10.59 20.24 -2.94
C ASP A 259 10.86 19.35 -4.16
N GLY A 260 10.26 18.17 -4.23
CA GLY A 260 10.29 17.31 -5.42
C GLY A 260 9.33 17.70 -6.54
N GLY A 261 8.51 18.74 -6.35
CA GLY A 261 7.62 19.28 -7.38
C GLY A 261 6.30 18.51 -7.57
N TRP A 262 5.97 17.55 -6.71
CA TRP A 262 4.78 16.70 -6.83
C TRP A 262 3.51 17.30 -6.22
N ALA A 263 3.61 18.45 -5.55
CA ALA A 263 2.48 19.18 -4.97
C ALA A 263 2.56 20.70 -5.23
N PRO A 264 2.51 21.15 -6.50
CA PRO A 264 2.63 22.57 -6.84
C PRO A 264 1.47 23.43 -6.33
N SER A 265 0.29 22.88 -6.05
CA SER A 265 -0.89 23.63 -5.65
C SER A 265 -1.06 23.76 -4.14
N ALA A 266 -1.49 24.94 -3.69
CA ALA A 266 -1.76 25.18 -2.26
C ALA A 266 -2.80 24.20 -1.65
N PRO A 267 -3.90 23.81 -2.33
CA PRO A 267 -4.86 22.86 -1.79
C PRO A 267 -4.27 21.48 -1.48
N VAL A 268 -3.42 20.94 -2.34
CA VAL A 268 -2.77 19.64 -2.12
C VAL A 268 -1.76 19.72 -0.98
N GLN A 269 -0.96 20.79 -0.95
CA GLN A 269 -0.03 21.02 0.16
C GLN A 269 -0.76 21.11 1.51
N GLU A 270 -1.89 21.81 1.57
CA GLU A 270 -2.67 21.93 2.79
C GLU A 270 -3.30 20.61 3.22
N ALA A 271 -3.78 19.80 2.27
CA ALA A 271 -4.26 18.46 2.56
C ALA A 271 -3.14 17.60 3.19
N LEU A 272 -1.93 17.60 2.62
CA LEU A 272 -0.77 16.88 3.16
C LEU A 272 -0.37 17.37 4.56
N ARG A 273 -0.48 18.68 4.85
CA ARG A 273 -0.21 19.23 6.19
C ARG A 273 -1.30 18.91 7.21
N THR A 274 -2.51 18.58 6.76
CA THR A 274 -3.67 18.40 7.63
C THR A 274 -3.94 16.93 7.95
N VAL A 275 -3.96 16.07 6.93
CA VAL A 275 -4.44 14.69 7.09
C VAL A 275 -3.39 13.83 7.81
N PRO A 276 -3.70 13.23 8.97
CA PRO A 276 -2.74 12.50 9.79
C PRO A 276 -2.48 11.09 9.21
N ARG A 277 -1.57 10.98 8.24
CA ARG A 277 -1.22 9.72 7.53
C ARG A 277 -1.03 8.50 8.45
N HIS A 278 -0.37 8.68 9.60
CA HIS A 278 -0.16 7.63 10.59
C HIS A 278 -1.44 6.97 11.14
N ARG A 279 -2.59 7.68 11.15
CA ARG A 279 -3.88 7.12 11.58
C ARG A 279 -4.46 6.13 10.57
N PHE A 280 -4.00 6.16 9.32
CA PHE A 280 -4.37 5.21 8.26
C PHE A 280 -3.35 4.07 8.09
N ALA A 281 -2.23 4.14 8.81
CA ALA A 281 -1.18 3.12 8.84
C ALA A 281 -0.69 2.85 10.28
N PRO A 282 -1.58 2.46 11.21
CA PRO A 282 -1.23 2.28 12.62
C PRO A 282 -0.26 1.13 12.89
N GLU A 283 0.01 0.25 11.91
CA GLU A 283 0.90 -0.92 12.02
C GLU A 283 2.38 -0.53 12.00
N VAL A 284 2.69 0.68 11.53
CA VAL A 284 4.06 1.14 11.38
C VAL A 284 4.33 2.35 12.27
N ASN A 285 5.59 2.52 12.67
CA ASN A 285 6.00 3.69 13.44
C ASN A 285 5.91 4.98 12.60
N PHE A 286 6.02 6.14 13.25
CA PHE A 286 5.87 7.43 12.57
C PHE A 286 6.92 7.69 11.49
N LEU A 287 8.16 7.19 11.65
CA LEU A 287 9.20 7.34 10.63
C LEU A 287 8.85 6.62 9.33
N ALA A 288 8.29 5.42 9.44
CA ALA A 288 7.81 4.66 8.29
C ALA A 288 6.53 5.26 7.70
N ALA A 289 5.58 5.69 8.54
CA ALA A 289 4.32 6.29 8.08
C ALA A 289 4.52 7.60 7.32
N TYR A 290 5.51 8.41 7.74
CA TYR A 290 5.85 9.71 7.15
C TYR A 290 7.16 9.69 6.37
N ASP A 291 7.53 8.54 5.83
CA ASP A 291 8.66 8.46 4.90
C ASP A 291 8.39 9.38 3.69
N GLY A 292 9.33 10.29 3.42
CA GLY A 292 9.24 11.24 2.32
C GLY A 292 9.77 10.70 0.98
N GLY A 293 10.26 9.46 0.96
CA GLY A 293 10.77 8.79 -0.23
C GLY A 293 9.68 7.99 -0.95
N ASP A 294 10.11 6.96 -1.69
CA ASP A 294 9.23 6.11 -2.51
C ASP A 294 8.63 4.93 -1.74
N ARG A 295 8.47 5.07 -0.42
CA ARG A 295 7.98 3.98 0.42
C ARG A 295 6.45 3.93 0.41
N ALA A 296 5.90 2.80 -0.03
CA ALA A 296 4.54 2.39 0.29
C ALA A 296 4.51 1.63 1.63
N VAL A 297 3.41 1.75 2.38
CA VAL A 297 3.15 0.95 3.58
C VAL A 297 2.19 -0.17 3.21
N ILE A 298 2.67 -1.40 3.15
CA ILE A 298 1.84 -2.56 2.85
C ILE A 298 0.93 -2.83 4.04
N THR A 299 -0.37 -2.95 3.80
CA THR A 299 -1.38 -3.15 4.84
C THR A 299 -1.98 -4.56 4.81
N ARG A 300 -1.85 -5.28 3.69
CA ARG A 300 -2.37 -6.64 3.56
C ARG A 300 -1.59 -7.47 2.54
N TYR A 301 -1.44 -8.74 2.88
CA TYR A 301 -0.92 -9.79 2.01
C TYR A 301 -2.01 -10.84 1.77
N ASP A 302 -1.94 -11.53 0.63
CA ASP A 302 -2.69 -12.76 0.40
C ASP A 302 -2.00 -13.98 1.02
N GLU A 303 -2.58 -15.17 0.82
CA GLU A 303 -2.07 -16.44 1.34
C GLU A 303 -0.70 -16.84 0.75
N THR A 304 -0.31 -16.24 -0.38
CA THR A 304 0.98 -16.50 -1.05
C THR A 304 2.08 -15.54 -0.59
N GLY A 305 1.73 -14.55 0.24
CA GLY A 305 2.65 -13.48 0.65
C GLY A 305 2.76 -12.34 -0.36
N THR A 306 1.87 -12.27 -1.35
CA THR A 306 1.82 -11.15 -2.30
C THR A 306 1.08 -9.98 -1.67
N ALA A 307 1.64 -8.77 -1.79
CA ALA A 307 0.99 -7.56 -1.30
C ALA A 307 -0.26 -7.24 -2.14
N ILE A 308 -1.42 -7.15 -1.48
CA ILE A 308 -2.72 -6.89 -2.13
C ILE A 308 -3.36 -5.58 -1.70
N SER A 309 -2.83 -4.91 -0.68
CA SER A 309 -3.25 -3.57 -0.25
C SER A 309 -2.07 -2.80 0.34
N SER A 310 -2.02 -1.50 0.08
CA SER A 310 -1.02 -0.60 0.66
C SER A 310 -1.51 0.84 0.74
N VAL A 311 -0.90 1.63 1.62
CA VAL A 311 -0.92 3.09 1.54
C VAL A 311 0.25 3.52 0.65
N SER A 312 -0.04 4.01 -0.56
CA SER A 312 0.95 4.43 -1.55
C SER A 312 1.87 5.54 -1.04
N ALA A 313 3.06 5.68 -1.65
CA ALA A 313 4.01 6.74 -1.32
C ALA A 313 3.35 8.14 -1.41
N ALA A 314 3.71 9.03 -0.49
CA ALA A 314 3.05 10.34 -0.35
C ALA A 314 3.21 11.22 -1.59
N TRP A 315 4.37 11.16 -2.25
CA TRP A 315 4.64 11.92 -3.47
C TRP A 315 3.71 11.53 -4.62
N LEU A 316 3.46 10.23 -4.78
CA LEU A 316 2.64 9.69 -5.87
C LEU A 316 1.15 10.02 -5.65
N GLN A 317 0.68 9.98 -4.41
CA GLN A 317 -0.68 10.41 -4.08
C GLN A 317 -0.86 11.90 -4.34
N ALA A 318 0.11 12.73 -3.96
CA ALA A 318 0.07 14.16 -4.25
C ALA A 318 0.05 14.42 -5.77
N ASP A 319 0.96 13.79 -6.52
CA ASP A 319 1.05 13.92 -7.97
C ASP A 319 -0.25 13.53 -8.67
N MET A 320 -0.83 12.38 -8.32
CA MET A 320 -2.09 11.94 -8.91
C MET A 320 -3.25 12.87 -8.55
N ILE A 321 -3.31 13.42 -7.33
CA ILE A 321 -4.38 14.35 -6.90
C ILE A 321 -4.24 15.69 -7.63
N GLU A 322 -3.02 16.20 -7.82
CA GLU A 322 -2.76 17.42 -8.60
C GLU A 322 -3.31 17.29 -10.01
N HIS A 323 -3.05 16.15 -10.66
CA HIS A 323 -3.46 15.92 -12.02
C HIS A 323 -4.98 15.70 -12.20
N LEU A 324 -5.73 15.38 -11.14
CA LEU A 324 -7.20 15.41 -11.17
C LEU A 324 -7.75 16.83 -11.44
N GLY A 325 -6.99 17.89 -11.17
CA GLY A 325 -7.42 19.27 -11.43
C GLY A 325 -8.69 19.66 -10.65
N LEU A 326 -8.79 19.19 -9.40
CA LEU A 326 -9.99 19.29 -8.58
C LEU A 326 -10.39 20.75 -8.29
N LYS A 327 -11.70 21.00 -8.39
CA LYS A 327 -12.30 22.28 -7.99
C LYS A 327 -12.95 22.16 -6.61
N PRO A 328 -13.06 23.27 -5.86
CA PRO A 328 -13.83 23.28 -4.63
C PRO A 328 -15.28 22.79 -4.86
N GLY A 329 -15.75 21.88 -4.01
CA GLY A 329 -17.08 21.27 -4.10
C GLY A 329 -17.17 20.03 -4.98
N ALA A 330 -16.07 19.58 -5.61
CA ALA A 330 -16.09 18.42 -6.50
C ALA A 330 -16.49 17.12 -5.77
N VAL A 331 -17.22 16.26 -6.48
CA VAL A 331 -17.57 14.90 -6.05
C VAL A 331 -16.72 13.91 -6.82
N VAL A 332 -15.89 13.14 -6.10
CA VAL A 332 -14.84 12.30 -6.69
C VAL A 332 -15.13 10.82 -6.44
N PHE A 333 -14.91 10.00 -7.46
CA PHE A 333 -14.88 8.55 -7.33
C PHE A 333 -13.44 8.07 -7.11
N GLU A 334 -13.24 7.19 -6.14
CA GLU A 334 -11.98 6.47 -5.92
C GLU A 334 -12.23 4.96 -6.00
N ALA A 335 -11.34 4.24 -6.68
CA ALA A 335 -11.29 2.78 -6.68
C ALA A 335 -10.00 2.30 -6.00
N GLY A 336 -10.14 1.53 -4.93
CA GLY A 336 -9.06 1.13 -4.01
C GLY A 336 -9.12 1.96 -2.71
N SER A 337 -9.63 1.34 -1.63
CA SER A 337 -10.01 2.07 -0.41
C SER A 337 -8.94 1.94 0.68
N GLY A 338 -7.90 2.78 0.64
CA GLY A 338 -6.95 2.91 1.76
C GLY A 338 -7.35 3.95 2.82
N GLY A 339 -8.38 4.75 2.54
CA GLY A 339 -8.87 5.85 3.39
C GLY A 339 -8.04 7.12 3.34
N TYR A 340 -6.71 7.03 3.41
CA TYR A 340 -5.83 8.21 3.42
C TYR A 340 -5.95 9.04 2.15
N ASN A 341 -5.93 8.40 0.98
CA ASN A 341 -6.01 9.10 -0.31
C ASN A 341 -7.38 9.78 -0.51
N ALA A 342 -8.48 9.06 -0.24
CA ALA A 342 -9.81 9.63 -0.21
C ALA A 342 -9.93 10.84 0.73
N GLU A 343 -9.30 10.79 1.91
CA GLU A 343 -9.33 11.91 2.85
C GLU A 343 -8.50 13.10 2.33
N LEU A 344 -7.34 12.87 1.69
CA LEU A 344 -6.61 13.93 1.00
C LEU A 344 -7.48 14.60 -0.08
N ILE A 345 -8.15 13.80 -0.92
CA ILE A 345 -9.07 14.30 -1.95
C ILE A 345 -10.22 15.11 -1.31
N ALA A 346 -10.80 14.63 -0.21
CA ALA A 346 -11.85 15.35 0.52
C ALA A 346 -11.35 16.70 1.07
N HIS A 347 -10.10 16.77 1.52
CA HIS A 347 -9.48 18.04 1.93
C HIS A 347 -9.26 18.99 0.74
N VAL A 348 -8.73 18.50 -0.38
CA VAL A 348 -8.51 19.32 -1.60
C VAL A 348 -9.81 19.89 -2.17
N THR A 349 -10.89 19.10 -2.16
CA THR A 349 -12.21 19.54 -2.65
C THR A 349 -12.93 20.50 -1.69
N GLY A 350 -12.41 20.72 -0.47
CA GLY A 350 -12.98 21.67 0.48
C GLY A 350 -14.36 21.28 1.03
N PRO A 351 -15.00 22.12 1.86
CA PRO A 351 -16.15 21.72 2.70
C PRO A 351 -17.37 21.16 1.95
N GLY A 352 -17.58 21.57 0.70
CA GLY A 352 -18.67 21.08 -0.15
C GLY A 352 -18.36 19.79 -0.92
N GLY A 353 -17.09 19.36 -0.91
CA GLY A 353 -16.63 18.18 -1.64
C GLY A 353 -17.04 16.88 -0.97
N ARG A 354 -17.06 15.81 -1.77
CA ARG A 354 -17.41 14.45 -1.35
C ARG A 354 -16.55 13.44 -2.08
N VAL A 355 -16.25 12.32 -1.43
CA VAL A 355 -15.53 11.21 -2.06
C VAL A 355 -16.30 9.92 -1.85
N VAL A 356 -16.52 9.17 -2.92
CA VAL A 356 -17.02 7.79 -2.88
C VAL A 356 -15.86 6.88 -3.21
N THR A 357 -15.39 6.12 -2.22
CA THR A 357 -14.30 5.14 -2.40
C THR A 357 -14.85 3.72 -2.38
N VAL A 358 -14.44 2.92 -3.35
CA VAL A 358 -14.94 1.55 -3.55
C VAL A 358 -13.79 0.56 -3.50
N ASP A 359 -13.98 -0.53 -2.77
CA ASP A 359 -13.03 -1.65 -2.73
C ASP A 359 -13.78 -2.98 -2.67
N ILE A 360 -13.21 -4.00 -3.29
CA ILE A 360 -13.79 -5.34 -3.36
C ILE A 360 -13.59 -6.11 -2.06
N ASP A 361 -12.60 -5.72 -1.26
CA ASP A 361 -12.20 -6.45 -0.07
C ASP A 361 -12.93 -5.93 1.19
N PRO A 362 -13.82 -6.76 1.81
CA PRO A 362 -14.60 -6.35 2.97
C PRO A 362 -13.75 -5.92 4.18
N TRP A 363 -12.54 -6.47 4.33
CA TRP A 363 -11.64 -6.06 5.41
C TRP A 363 -11.06 -4.68 5.15
N VAL A 364 -10.66 -4.37 3.91
CA VAL A 364 -10.14 -3.06 3.50
C VAL A 364 -11.21 -1.98 3.71
N VAL A 365 -12.46 -2.26 3.33
CA VAL A 365 -13.60 -1.36 3.55
C VAL A 365 -13.88 -1.15 5.05
N ARG A 366 -13.89 -2.22 5.84
CA ARG A 366 -14.09 -2.15 7.30
C ARG A 366 -13.01 -1.29 7.96
N ARG A 367 -11.75 -1.54 7.61
CA ARG A 367 -10.58 -0.78 8.06
C ARG A 367 -10.71 0.70 7.70
N THR A 368 -11.02 1.00 6.45
CA THR A 368 -11.21 2.40 5.99
C THR A 368 -12.31 3.10 6.75
N ARG A 369 -13.47 2.47 6.94
CA ARG A 369 -14.57 3.06 7.73
C ARG A 369 -14.14 3.37 9.16
N ARG A 370 -13.35 2.50 9.80
CA ARG A 370 -12.83 2.75 11.15
C ARG A 370 -11.87 3.93 11.18
N PHE A 371 -10.93 4.01 10.26
CA PHE A 371 -9.95 5.11 10.25
C PHE A 371 -10.54 6.46 9.85
N LEU A 372 -11.50 6.48 8.91
CA LEU A 372 -12.27 7.68 8.59
C LEU A 372 -13.10 8.17 9.80
N THR A 373 -13.53 7.26 10.67
CA THR A 373 -14.21 7.64 11.90
C THR A 373 -13.25 8.31 12.89
N GLU A 374 -12.00 7.83 12.98
CA GLU A 374 -11.00 8.40 13.90
C GLU A 374 -10.37 9.70 13.40
N ALA A 375 -10.13 9.80 12.09
CA ALA A 375 -9.28 10.84 11.49
C ALA A 375 -9.90 11.54 10.26
N GLY A 376 -11.06 11.07 9.80
CA GLY A 376 -11.68 11.59 8.58
C GLY A 376 -12.55 12.81 8.80
N SER A 377 -12.83 13.53 7.71
CA SER A 377 -13.65 14.75 7.73
C SER A 377 -15.17 14.48 7.64
N GLY A 378 -15.58 13.21 7.59
CA GLY A 378 -16.98 12.82 7.37
C GLY A 378 -17.49 13.04 5.94
N ARG A 379 -16.60 13.36 4.99
CA ARG A 379 -16.92 13.61 3.57
C ARG A 379 -16.62 12.42 2.65
N VAL A 380 -16.04 11.35 3.19
CA VAL A 380 -15.70 10.12 2.46
C VAL A 380 -16.73 9.03 2.77
N THR A 381 -17.25 8.39 1.74
CA THR A 381 -18.13 7.21 1.83
C THR A 381 -17.40 6.00 1.26
N ALA A 382 -17.07 5.03 2.12
CA ALA A 382 -16.43 3.77 1.72
C ALA A 382 -17.46 2.66 1.49
N VAL A 383 -17.33 1.96 0.36
CA VAL A 383 -18.31 0.99 -0.15
C VAL A 383 -17.61 -0.31 -0.54
N GLU A 384 -18.22 -1.43 -0.18
CA GLU A 384 -17.80 -2.76 -0.61
C GLU A 384 -18.49 -3.12 -1.91
N ALA A 385 -17.73 -3.15 -3.01
CA ALA A 385 -18.17 -3.56 -4.34
C ALA A 385 -16.96 -3.77 -5.26
N ASP A 386 -17.16 -4.45 -6.40
CA ASP A 386 -16.17 -4.48 -7.45
C ASP A 386 -16.11 -3.11 -8.15
N ALA A 387 -15.00 -2.39 -7.97
CA ALA A 387 -14.83 -1.04 -8.50
C ALA A 387 -14.72 -1.00 -10.03
N ALA A 388 -14.50 -2.13 -10.72
CA ALA A 388 -14.59 -2.20 -12.19
C ALA A 388 -16.01 -1.89 -12.70
N LEU A 389 -17.03 -2.04 -11.86
CA LEU A 389 -18.42 -1.67 -12.15
C LEU A 389 -18.71 -0.18 -11.83
N GLY A 390 -17.72 0.57 -11.38
CA GLY A 390 -17.86 1.94 -10.87
C GLY A 390 -18.54 1.99 -9.50
N ALA A 391 -19.02 3.18 -9.12
CA ALA A 391 -19.79 3.33 -7.89
C ALA A 391 -21.22 2.78 -8.06
N PRO A 392 -21.84 2.25 -6.99
CA PRO A 392 -23.26 1.88 -7.02
C PRO A 392 -24.16 3.05 -7.42
N ALA A 393 -25.16 2.79 -8.26
CA ALA A 393 -26.02 3.82 -8.86
C ALA A 393 -26.60 4.87 -7.88
N PRO A 394 -27.03 4.52 -6.65
CA PRO A 394 -27.53 5.53 -5.69
C PRO A 394 -26.48 6.55 -5.22
N LEU A 395 -25.19 6.25 -5.39
CA LEU A 395 -24.07 7.10 -4.98
C LEU A 395 -23.48 7.91 -6.14
N VAL A 396 -23.91 7.64 -7.37
CA VAL A 396 -23.46 8.38 -8.55
C VAL A 396 -24.21 9.72 -8.62
N PRO A 397 -23.51 10.88 -8.65
CA PRO A 397 -24.16 12.17 -8.77
C PRO A 397 -24.93 12.31 -10.09
N ARG A 398 -25.92 13.20 -10.12
CA ARG A 398 -26.57 13.60 -11.37
C ARG A 398 -25.53 14.24 -12.29
N GLY A 399 -25.28 13.60 -13.44
CA GLY A 399 -24.29 14.04 -14.42
C GLY A 399 -22.93 13.34 -14.30
N GLY A 400 -22.73 12.51 -13.28
CA GLY A 400 -21.47 11.80 -13.03
C GLY A 400 -20.58 12.47 -11.99
N PHE A 401 -19.43 11.85 -11.71
CA PHE A 401 -18.37 12.37 -10.85
C PHE A 401 -17.57 13.47 -11.58
N ASP A 402 -17.11 14.47 -10.85
CA ASP A 402 -16.27 15.54 -11.40
C ASP A 402 -14.88 15.01 -11.77
N ALA A 403 -14.40 14.01 -11.04
CA ALA A 403 -13.15 13.31 -11.30
C ALA A 403 -13.20 11.87 -10.76
N SER A 404 -12.32 11.02 -11.30
CA SER A 404 -12.16 9.63 -10.88
C SER A 404 -10.68 9.30 -10.68
N MET A 405 -10.34 8.58 -9.62
CA MET A 405 -9.00 8.06 -9.38
C MET A 405 -9.04 6.56 -9.12
N ILE A 406 -8.16 5.82 -9.77
CA ILE A 406 -7.97 4.38 -9.50
C ILE A 406 -6.60 4.21 -8.85
N THR A 407 -6.51 3.49 -7.74
CA THR A 407 -5.27 3.35 -6.94
C THR A 407 -4.75 1.92 -6.89
N TYR A 408 -4.94 1.18 -7.98
CA TYR A 408 -4.33 -0.13 -8.25
C TYR A 408 -3.93 -0.23 -9.73
N ASN A 409 -3.01 -1.15 -10.05
CA ASN A 409 -2.54 -1.38 -11.40
C ASN A 409 -3.64 -2.03 -12.24
N CYS A 410 -4.04 -1.35 -13.32
CA CYS A 410 -5.09 -1.79 -14.22
C CYS A 410 -4.48 -2.23 -15.54
N TRP A 411 -4.84 -3.41 -16.04
CA TRP A 411 -4.53 -3.73 -17.42
C TRP A 411 -5.51 -3.05 -18.38
N ASP A 412 -6.79 -2.95 -18.09
CA ASP A 412 -7.79 -2.35 -18.97
C ASP A 412 -8.46 -1.13 -18.34
N ILE A 413 -9.25 -0.38 -19.11
CA ILE A 413 -10.04 0.76 -18.63
C ILE A 413 -11.51 0.37 -18.63
N ALA A 414 -12.11 0.26 -17.45
CA ALA A 414 -13.51 -0.12 -17.33
C ALA A 414 -14.46 0.90 -17.99
N PRO A 415 -15.49 0.46 -18.73
CA PRO A 415 -16.50 1.35 -19.31
C PRO A 415 -17.18 2.24 -18.25
N ALA A 416 -17.45 1.68 -17.07
CA ALA A 416 -18.10 2.38 -15.97
C ALA A 416 -17.34 3.64 -15.52
N TRP A 417 -16.01 3.62 -15.52
CA TRP A 417 -15.21 4.79 -15.11
C TRP A 417 -15.37 5.95 -16.08
N ARG A 418 -15.50 5.66 -17.39
CA ARG A 418 -15.82 6.68 -18.41
C ARG A 418 -17.28 7.11 -18.31
N GLU A 419 -18.20 6.17 -18.17
CA GLU A 419 -19.64 6.43 -18.19
C GLU A 419 -20.12 7.22 -16.97
N GLN A 420 -19.50 7.01 -15.80
CA GLN A 420 -19.82 7.71 -14.57
C GLN A 420 -19.02 9.02 -14.39
N LEU A 421 -18.10 9.37 -15.30
CA LEU A 421 -17.31 10.61 -15.24
C LEU A 421 -18.02 11.75 -16.00
N THR A 422 -18.03 12.97 -15.48
CA THR A 422 -18.58 14.13 -16.18
C THR A 422 -17.83 14.45 -17.48
N GLU A 423 -18.47 15.14 -18.43
CA GLU A 423 -17.79 15.68 -19.61
C GLU A 423 -16.72 16.70 -19.20
N GLY A 424 -15.50 16.57 -19.73
CA GLY A 424 -14.35 17.36 -19.29
C GLY A 424 -13.80 16.98 -17.91
N GLY A 425 -14.40 15.99 -17.24
CA GLY A 425 -13.88 15.41 -16.01
C GLY A 425 -12.60 14.62 -16.26
N ARG A 426 -11.79 14.45 -15.22
CA ARG A 426 -10.50 13.75 -15.31
C ARG A 426 -10.53 12.39 -14.65
N LEU A 427 -9.88 11.42 -15.29
CA LEU A 427 -9.63 10.08 -14.78
C LEU A 427 -8.13 9.88 -14.62
N VAL A 428 -7.65 9.60 -13.42
CA VAL A 428 -6.24 9.27 -13.17
C VAL A 428 -6.15 7.80 -12.76
N LEU A 429 -5.42 6.98 -13.50
CA LEU A 429 -5.22 5.57 -13.15
C LEU A 429 -3.82 5.05 -13.50
N PRO A 430 -3.26 4.12 -12.70
CA PRO A 430 -2.13 3.29 -13.10
C PRO A 430 -2.56 2.31 -14.19
N LEU A 431 -2.08 2.52 -15.41
CA LEU A 431 -2.36 1.72 -16.59
C LEU A 431 -1.13 0.93 -17.02
N GLU A 432 -1.29 -0.38 -17.14
CA GLU A 432 -0.27 -1.29 -17.64
C GLU A 432 -0.27 -1.34 -19.17
N MET A 433 0.89 -1.08 -19.78
CA MET A 433 1.12 -1.14 -21.22
C MET A 433 2.41 -1.91 -21.46
N GLY A 434 2.32 -3.13 -21.99
CA GLY A 434 3.48 -4.00 -22.22
C GLY A 434 4.22 -4.42 -20.95
N GLY A 435 3.50 -4.56 -19.83
CA GLY A 435 4.08 -4.89 -18.53
C GLY A 435 4.80 -3.71 -17.86
N TYR A 436 4.61 -2.49 -18.37
CA TYR A 436 5.07 -1.25 -17.75
C TYR A 436 3.88 -0.43 -17.30
N THR A 437 3.90 0.01 -16.04
CA THR A 437 2.82 0.81 -15.46
C THR A 437 3.15 2.30 -15.53
N ARG A 438 2.18 3.11 -15.97
CA ARG A 438 2.19 4.57 -15.78
C ARG A 438 0.88 5.00 -15.15
N ALA A 439 0.93 5.92 -14.19
CA ALA A 439 -0.25 6.66 -13.81
C ALA A 439 -0.55 7.65 -14.95
N VAL A 440 -1.66 7.43 -15.66
CA VAL A 440 -2.05 8.24 -16.80
C VAL A 440 -3.25 9.09 -16.40
N THR A 441 -3.15 10.39 -16.67
CA THR A 441 -4.27 11.32 -16.52
C THR A 441 -5.00 11.43 -17.83
N PHE A 442 -6.29 11.18 -17.82
CA PHE A 442 -7.18 11.33 -18.97
C PHE A 442 -8.20 12.42 -18.74
N GLU A 443 -8.58 13.14 -19.79
CA GLU A 443 -9.77 13.98 -19.84
C GLU A 443 -10.84 13.33 -20.71
N ARG A 444 -12.08 13.30 -20.23
CA ARG A 444 -13.22 12.80 -21.00
C ARG A 444 -13.67 13.82 -22.04
N ARG A 445 -13.70 13.40 -23.31
CA ARG A 445 -14.31 14.14 -24.43
C ARG A 445 -15.29 13.24 -25.17
N GLY A 446 -16.57 13.34 -24.83
CA GLY A 446 -17.60 12.42 -25.31
C GLY A 446 -17.34 10.98 -24.86
N GLN A 447 -17.05 10.09 -25.83
CA GLN A 447 -16.72 8.68 -25.58
C GLN A 447 -15.21 8.38 -25.58
N VAL A 448 -14.38 9.38 -25.87
CA VAL A 448 -12.93 9.23 -25.99
C VAL A 448 -12.27 9.81 -24.76
N LEU A 449 -11.30 9.08 -24.20
CA LEU A 449 -10.42 9.59 -23.15
C LEU A 449 -9.11 10.07 -23.79
N HIS A 450 -8.71 11.31 -23.49
CA HIS A 450 -7.50 11.92 -24.02
C HIS A 450 -6.45 12.01 -22.91
N ALA A 451 -5.28 11.40 -23.11
CA ALA A 451 -4.20 11.49 -22.14
C ALA A 451 -3.65 12.92 -22.06
N LEU A 452 -3.34 13.36 -20.85
CA LEU A 452 -2.79 14.66 -20.52
C LEU A 452 -1.41 14.57 -19.87
N HIS A 453 -1.15 13.50 -19.10
CA HIS A 453 0.08 13.35 -18.32
C HIS A 453 0.38 11.88 -18.02
N PHE A 454 1.67 11.55 -17.89
CA PHE A 454 2.18 10.22 -17.55
C PHE A 454 3.18 10.30 -16.40
N THR A 455 2.93 9.55 -15.34
CA THR A 455 3.84 9.42 -14.19
C THR A 455 4.33 7.98 -14.09
N TYR A 456 5.64 7.78 -13.92
CA TYR A 456 6.19 6.45 -13.62
C TYR A 456 5.76 5.99 -12.23
N CYS A 457 5.19 4.80 -12.10
CA CYS A 457 4.73 4.29 -10.80
C CYS A 457 4.65 2.76 -10.76
N GLY A 458 4.50 2.21 -9.55
CA GLY A 458 4.12 0.82 -9.30
C GLY A 458 2.95 0.75 -8.32
N PHE A 459 2.06 -0.22 -8.51
CA PHE A 459 0.87 -0.44 -7.69
C PHE A 459 0.60 -1.93 -7.51
N VAL A 460 -0.15 -2.29 -6.47
CA VAL A 460 -0.75 -3.64 -6.33
C VAL A 460 -1.69 -3.91 -7.51
N ARG A 461 -1.86 -5.17 -7.89
CA ARG A 461 -2.71 -5.55 -9.02
C ARG A 461 -4.20 -5.46 -8.69
N ASP A 462 -4.99 -5.24 -9.73
CA ASP A 462 -6.44 -5.36 -9.68
C ASP A 462 -6.90 -6.77 -9.28
N GLN A 463 -8.10 -6.82 -8.71
CA GLN A 463 -8.82 -8.03 -8.32
C GLN A 463 -10.23 -7.98 -8.89
N GLY A 464 -11.00 -9.07 -8.79
CA GLY A 464 -12.38 -9.10 -9.28
C GLY A 464 -12.50 -9.34 -10.79
N GLN A 465 -13.50 -8.73 -11.43
CA GLN A 465 -13.87 -9.05 -12.82
C GLN A 465 -12.80 -8.68 -13.85
N GLN A 466 -11.90 -7.74 -13.53
CA GLN A 466 -10.80 -7.34 -14.41
C GLN A 466 -9.48 -8.05 -14.09
N ALA A 467 -9.44 -8.84 -13.01
CA ALA A 467 -8.26 -9.63 -12.67
C ALA A 467 -7.93 -10.59 -13.80
N ARG A 468 -6.69 -10.53 -14.27
CA ARG A 468 -6.22 -11.38 -15.37
C ARG A 468 -4.92 -12.09 -15.03
N THR A 469 -4.77 -13.27 -15.61
CA THR A 469 -3.48 -13.96 -15.66
C THR A 469 -2.78 -13.59 -16.96
N ILE A 470 -1.51 -13.19 -16.86
CA ILE A 470 -0.68 -12.94 -18.04
C ILE A 470 -0.32 -14.30 -18.64
N PRO A 471 -0.42 -14.52 -19.95
CA PRO A 471 0.14 -15.71 -20.57
C PRO A 471 1.66 -15.75 -20.39
N VAL A 472 2.12 -16.80 -19.73
CA VAL A 472 3.52 -17.03 -19.39
C VAL A 472 3.98 -18.32 -20.04
N LEU A 473 5.16 -18.28 -20.67
CA LEU A 473 5.82 -19.44 -21.24
C LEU A 473 7.21 -19.64 -20.65
N SER A 474 7.47 -20.85 -20.19
CA SER A 474 8.77 -21.27 -19.65
C SER A 474 9.66 -21.80 -20.77
N LEU A 475 10.94 -21.42 -20.75
CA LEU A 475 11.99 -21.96 -21.63
C LEU A 475 13.14 -22.47 -20.76
N LEU A 476 13.89 -23.45 -21.27
CA LEU A 476 15.07 -24.02 -20.61
C LEU A 476 14.77 -24.49 -19.18
N ASP A 477 13.73 -25.33 -19.03
CA ASP A 477 13.30 -25.91 -17.75
C ASP A 477 13.03 -24.86 -16.64
N GLY A 478 12.52 -23.68 -17.00
CA GLY A 478 12.24 -22.60 -16.05
C GLY A 478 13.37 -21.60 -15.87
N GLY A 479 14.48 -21.77 -16.59
CA GLY A 479 15.58 -20.82 -16.56
C GLY A 479 15.23 -19.45 -17.14
N LEU A 480 14.32 -19.43 -18.11
CA LEU A 480 13.82 -18.23 -18.77
C LEU A 480 12.30 -18.24 -18.81
N THR A 481 11.71 -17.05 -18.85
CA THR A 481 10.26 -16.88 -18.92
C THR A 481 9.87 -15.77 -19.88
N LEU A 482 9.03 -16.08 -20.86
CA LEU A 482 8.39 -15.11 -21.74
C LEU A 482 7.01 -14.73 -21.20
N ARG A 483 6.74 -13.44 -21.06
CA ARG A 483 5.44 -12.89 -20.63
C ARG A 483 4.81 -12.09 -21.76
N PHE A 484 3.60 -12.46 -22.15
CA PHE A 484 2.85 -11.82 -23.25
C PHE A 484 1.85 -10.80 -22.70
N GLU A 485 2.35 -9.60 -22.42
CA GLU A 485 1.60 -8.58 -21.68
C GLU A 485 0.41 -7.99 -22.47
N HIS A 486 0.43 -8.06 -23.80
CA HIS A 486 -0.64 -7.56 -24.67
C HIS A 486 -1.74 -8.58 -24.98
N GLY A 487 -1.68 -9.80 -24.41
CA GLY A 487 -2.71 -10.81 -24.63
C GLY A 487 -2.12 -12.14 -25.08
N ALA A 488 -2.71 -12.74 -26.12
CA ALA A 488 -2.44 -14.11 -26.52
C ALA A 488 -0.94 -14.41 -26.71
N ALA A 489 -0.50 -15.54 -26.16
CA ALA A 489 0.85 -16.03 -26.35
C ALA A 489 1.12 -16.29 -27.84
N ALA A 490 2.28 -15.85 -28.31
CA ALA A 490 2.77 -16.22 -29.64
C ALA A 490 3.11 -17.71 -29.69
N ASP A 491 3.12 -18.31 -30.89
CA ASP A 491 3.72 -19.62 -31.06
C ASP A 491 5.22 -19.51 -30.79
N THR A 492 5.71 -20.37 -29.90
CA THR A 492 7.10 -20.41 -29.47
C THR A 492 7.79 -21.71 -29.82
N THR A 493 7.16 -22.52 -30.68
CA THR A 493 7.77 -23.74 -31.21
C THR A 493 9.12 -23.39 -31.83
N GLY A 494 10.15 -24.15 -31.47
CA GLY A 494 11.52 -23.95 -31.97
C GLY A 494 12.35 -22.88 -31.25
N LEU A 495 11.79 -22.10 -30.30
CA LEU A 495 12.59 -21.08 -29.58
C LEU A 495 13.75 -21.67 -28.76
N GLU A 496 13.56 -22.83 -28.13
CA GLU A 496 14.66 -23.48 -27.41
C GLU A 496 15.76 -23.99 -28.34
N GLU A 497 15.40 -24.43 -29.55
CA GLU A 497 16.39 -24.81 -30.55
C GLU A 497 17.17 -23.59 -31.03
N ALA A 498 16.48 -22.48 -31.27
CA ALA A 498 17.10 -21.20 -31.59
C ALA A 498 18.10 -20.73 -30.52
N LEU A 499 17.75 -20.87 -29.24
CA LEU A 499 18.61 -20.56 -28.09
C LEU A 499 19.92 -21.36 -28.05
N ARG A 500 19.94 -22.57 -28.62
CA ARG A 500 21.15 -23.41 -28.73
C ARG A 500 22.03 -23.01 -29.91
N GLY A 501 21.50 -22.21 -30.84
CA GLY A 501 22.21 -21.67 -31.99
C GLY A 501 23.13 -20.48 -31.66
N PRO A 502 23.82 -19.92 -32.67
CA PRO A 502 24.70 -18.78 -32.48
C PRO A 502 23.89 -17.53 -32.09
N ARG A 503 24.38 -16.81 -31.07
CA ARG A 503 23.86 -15.49 -30.69
C ARG A 503 24.27 -14.44 -31.71
N HIS A 504 23.30 -13.71 -32.24
CA HIS A 504 23.54 -12.48 -33.00
C HIS A 504 23.50 -11.26 -32.07
N GLU A 505 24.41 -10.32 -32.27
CA GLU A 505 24.58 -9.14 -31.40
C GLU A 505 24.64 -7.86 -32.25
N VAL A 506 23.80 -6.89 -31.91
CA VAL A 506 23.71 -5.60 -32.59
C VAL A 506 23.82 -4.47 -31.56
N PRO A 507 25.00 -3.83 -31.45
CA PRO A 507 25.15 -2.58 -30.71
C PRO A 507 24.32 -1.47 -31.37
N THR A 508 23.55 -0.73 -30.59
CA THR A 508 22.67 0.30 -31.14
C THR A 508 23.40 1.61 -31.46
N GLY A 509 24.57 1.84 -30.86
CA GLY A 509 25.27 3.12 -30.83
C GLY A 509 24.71 4.11 -29.80
N VAL A 510 23.60 3.76 -29.12
CA VAL A 510 22.92 4.65 -28.17
C VAL A 510 23.43 4.37 -26.76
N THR A 511 24.01 5.41 -26.14
CA THR A 511 24.58 5.31 -24.77
C THR A 511 23.79 6.11 -23.75
N MET A 512 23.85 5.64 -22.50
CA MET A 512 23.27 6.29 -21.33
C MET A 512 24.29 6.39 -20.20
N GLY A 513 24.25 7.53 -19.50
CA GLY A 513 24.96 7.69 -18.23
C GLY A 513 24.14 7.14 -17.06
N ALA A 514 24.71 7.20 -15.86
CA ALA A 514 23.96 6.86 -14.65
C ALA A 514 22.76 7.80 -14.48
N ASN A 515 21.66 7.25 -13.98
CA ASN A 515 20.40 7.95 -13.71
C ASN A 515 19.68 8.51 -14.96
N ALA A 516 20.06 8.11 -16.17
CA ALA A 516 19.29 8.47 -17.36
C ALA A 516 17.89 7.82 -17.32
N TYR A 517 16.84 8.60 -17.61
CA TYR A 517 15.48 8.09 -17.72
C TYR A 517 15.28 7.44 -19.09
N PHE A 518 14.85 6.17 -19.09
CA PHE A 518 14.54 5.41 -20.29
C PHE A 518 13.13 4.79 -20.26
N GLY A 519 12.27 5.28 -19.37
CA GLY A 519 10.89 4.79 -19.27
C GLY A 519 10.07 5.05 -20.53
N SER A 520 10.42 6.05 -21.34
CA SER A 520 9.78 6.28 -22.64
C SER A 520 10.19 5.25 -23.69
N LEU A 521 11.42 4.70 -23.63
CA LEU A 521 11.84 3.60 -24.52
C LEU A 521 11.03 2.33 -24.26
N GLN A 522 10.76 2.03 -22.98
CA GLN A 522 9.95 0.89 -22.58
C GLN A 522 8.56 0.93 -23.22
N LEU A 523 7.86 2.06 -23.08
CA LEU A 523 6.52 2.24 -23.66
C LEU A 523 6.57 2.31 -25.19
N TYR A 524 7.57 2.97 -25.76
CA TYR A 524 7.73 3.05 -27.21
C TYR A 524 7.90 1.66 -27.83
N ALA A 525 8.80 0.84 -27.26
CA ALA A 525 9.00 -0.53 -27.70
C ALA A 525 7.72 -1.37 -27.52
N ALA A 526 7.07 -1.27 -26.36
CA ALA A 526 5.84 -2.02 -26.08
C ALA A 526 4.72 -1.68 -27.09
N THR A 527 4.58 -0.42 -27.46
CA THR A 527 3.42 0.04 -28.27
C THR A 527 3.66 0.03 -29.77
N THR A 528 4.91 -0.09 -30.23
CA THR A 528 5.25 -0.01 -31.67
C THR A 528 5.80 -1.29 -32.27
N LEU A 529 6.17 -2.28 -31.45
CA LEU A 529 6.73 -3.54 -31.93
C LEU A 529 5.69 -4.65 -31.96
N ALA A 530 5.40 -5.14 -33.17
CA ALA A 530 4.69 -6.39 -33.34
C ALA A 530 5.49 -7.56 -32.74
N GLY A 531 4.80 -8.42 -31.97
CA GLY A 531 5.40 -9.57 -31.29
C GLY A 531 6.08 -9.21 -29.96
N PHE A 532 5.85 -8.01 -29.41
CA PHE A 532 6.44 -7.58 -28.15
C PHE A 532 6.07 -8.49 -26.97
N CYS A 533 7.07 -8.83 -26.15
CA CYS A 533 6.93 -9.56 -24.90
C CYS A 533 8.01 -9.15 -23.90
N ARG A 534 7.96 -9.70 -22.68
CA ARG A 534 8.98 -9.51 -21.64
C ARG A 534 9.71 -10.83 -21.40
N LEU A 535 11.03 -10.82 -21.52
CA LEU A 535 11.88 -11.97 -21.24
C LEU A 535 12.51 -11.81 -19.86
N ALA A 536 12.12 -12.65 -18.90
CA ALA A 536 12.71 -12.73 -17.57
C ALA A 536 13.72 -13.88 -17.49
N ALA A 537 14.80 -13.68 -16.74
CA ALA A 537 15.78 -14.72 -16.44
C ALA A 537 15.79 -15.05 -14.95
N HIS A 538 15.80 -16.35 -14.64
CA HIS A 538 15.79 -16.87 -13.26
C HIS A 538 17.10 -17.58 -12.89
N GLN A 539 18.05 -17.60 -13.83
CA GLN A 539 19.39 -18.18 -13.70
C GLN A 539 20.41 -17.08 -13.39
N GLU A 540 21.54 -17.46 -12.78
CA GLU A 540 22.66 -16.53 -12.62
C GLU A 540 23.19 -16.08 -13.99
N PRO A 541 23.52 -14.79 -14.18
CA PRO A 541 23.89 -14.27 -15.50
C PRO A 541 25.12 -14.95 -16.13
N ASP A 542 26.06 -15.46 -15.33
CA ASP A 542 27.24 -16.19 -15.80
C ASP A 542 26.91 -17.65 -16.23
N GLU A 543 25.77 -18.17 -15.76
CA GLU A 543 25.26 -19.51 -16.10
C GLU A 543 24.19 -19.47 -17.20
N GLY A 544 23.58 -18.29 -17.43
CA GLY A 544 22.46 -18.08 -18.36
C GLY A 544 22.89 -17.70 -19.78
N VAL A 545 22.17 -18.21 -20.78
CA VAL A 545 22.44 -17.94 -22.22
C VAL A 545 22.13 -16.51 -22.67
N THR A 546 21.46 -15.70 -21.83
CA THR A 546 20.98 -14.36 -22.19
C THR A 546 21.80 -13.20 -21.64
N GLY A 547 22.58 -13.42 -20.58
CA GLY A 547 23.28 -12.35 -19.84
C GLY A 547 22.35 -11.37 -19.13
N ILE A 548 21.05 -11.67 -19.02
CA ILE A 548 20.09 -10.92 -18.18
C ILE A 548 20.36 -11.30 -16.72
N ALA A 549 20.48 -10.31 -15.84
CA ALA A 549 20.66 -10.57 -14.43
C ALA A 549 19.48 -11.36 -13.85
N LYS A 550 19.76 -12.24 -12.90
CA LYS A 550 18.74 -13.03 -12.20
C LYS A 550 17.62 -12.15 -11.65
N ASP A 551 16.39 -12.61 -11.81
CA ASP A 551 15.15 -11.95 -11.39
C ASP A 551 14.94 -10.56 -12.03
N ARG A 552 15.61 -10.31 -13.17
CA ARG A 552 15.38 -9.15 -14.05
C ARG A 552 14.77 -9.61 -15.36
N ASP A 553 14.20 -8.64 -16.05
CA ASP A 553 13.62 -8.85 -17.36
C ASP A 553 14.05 -7.80 -18.39
N ALA A 554 13.87 -8.17 -19.66
CA ALA A 554 14.22 -7.38 -20.82
C ALA A 554 13.00 -7.22 -21.75
N PRO A 555 12.84 -6.07 -22.42
CA PRO A 555 11.96 -5.99 -23.57
C PRO A 555 12.44 -6.94 -24.68
N ALA A 556 11.52 -7.69 -25.27
CA ALA A 556 11.82 -8.67 -26.30
C ALA A 556 10.76 -8.65 -27.41
N ILE A 557 11.10 -9.21 -28.56
CA ILE A 557 10.19 -9.50 -29.66
C ILE A 557 10.37 -10.94 -30.13
N VAL A 558 9.25 -11.62 -30.39
CA VAL A 558 9.22 -13.00 -30.88
C VAL A 558 8.79 -13.01 -32.35
N GLY A 559 9.48 -13.81 -33.15
CA GLY A 559 9.10 -14.20 -34.50
C GLY A 559 8.94 -15.72 -34.59
N ASP A 560 8.90 -16.25 -35.81
CA ASP A 560 8.78 -17.71 -36.00
C ASP A 560 10.11 -18.39 -35.64
N ALA A 561 10.06 -19.27 -34.63
CA ALA A 561 11.22 -19.96 -34.04
C ALA A 561 12.45 -19.05 -33.81
N SER A 562 12.24 -17.76 -33.55
CA SER A 562 13.29 -16.75 -33.41
C SER A 562 12.87 -15.68 -32.42
N PHE A 563 13.81 -15.05 -31.73
CA PHE A 563 13.50 -13.91 -30.86
C PHE A 563 14.70 -12.97 -30.71
N ALA A 564 14.42 -11.72 -30.34
CA ALA A 564 15.41 -10.71 -30.02
C ALA A 564 15.04 -9.99 -28.71
N TYR A 565 16.02 -9.57 -27.93
CA TYR A 565 15.80 -8.85 -26.67
C TYR A 565 16.86 -7.77 -26.46
N LEU A 566 16.47 -6.75 -25.71
CA LEU A 566 17.26 -5.55 -25.47
C LEU A 566 17.92 -5.61 -24.08
N ILE A 567 19.24 -5.47 -24.04
CA ILE A 567 20.03 -5.34 -22.82
C ILE A 567 20.88 -4.08 -22.86
N HIS A 568 21.46 -3.70 -21.73
CA HIS A 568 22.47 -2.64 -21.68
C HIS A 568 23.82 -3.24 -21.27
N VAL A 569 24.85 -2.99 -22.07
CA VAL A 569 26.22 -3.46 -21.83
C VAL A 569 27.06 -2.29 -21.35
N LYS A 570 27.85 -2.49 -20.31
CA LYS A 570 28.73 -1.45 -19.76
C LYS A 570 29.87 -1.19 -20.75
N THR A 571 29.95 0.03 -21.28
CA THR A 571 30.96 0.44 -22.28
C THR A 571 32.06 1.31 -21.70
N LYS A 572 31.82 1.96 -20.56
CA LYS A 572 32.85 2.73 -19.82
C LYS A 572 32.75 2.44 -18.34
N ASP A 573 33.89 2.13 -17.72
CA ASP A 573 34.03 2.01 -16.27
C ASP A 573 34.62 3.28 -15.65
N GLY A 574 34.30 3.51 -14.38
CA GLY A 574 34.80 4.62 -13.61
C GLY A 574 34.45 4.48 -12.13
N ASP A 575 35.26 5.13 -11.29
CA ASP A 575 35.14 5.05 -9.82
C ASP A 575 33.86 5.73 -9.31
N SER A 576 33.33 6.72 -10.04
CA SER A 576 32.07 7.38 -9.74
C SER A 576 30.93 6.93 -10.67
N PRO A 577 29.66 6.93 -10.23
CA PRO A 577 28.52 6.61 -11.09
C PRO A 577 28.43 7.46 -12.36
N GLN A 578 28.85 8.73 -12.30
CA GLN A 578 28.80 9.66 -13.43
C GLN A 578 29.81 9.31 -14.53
N ASP A 579 30.86 8.57 -14.19
CA ASP A 579 31.90 8.14 -15.13
C ASP A 579 31.56 6.83 -15.86
N LYS A 580 30.50 6.14 -15.40
CA LYS A 580 30.02 4.89 -15.99
C LYS A 580 29.08 5.19 -17.16
N LYS A 581 29.26 4.44 -18.25
CA LYS A 581 28.36 4.48 -19.40
C LYS A 581 27.94 3.07 -19.81
N TRP A 582 26.71 2.98 -20.27
CA TRP A 582 26.14 1.76 -20.83
C TRP A 582 25.64 2.04 -22.25
N GLU A 583 25.81 1.06 -23.12
CA GLU A 583 25.23 1.06 -24.47
C GLU A 583 24.08 0.07 -24.53
N TRP A 584 22.99 0.45 -25.20
CA TRP A 584 21.93 -0.47 -25.53
C TRP A 584 22.39 -1.44 -26.62
N THR A 585 22.26 -2.74 -26.37
CA THR A 585 22.68 -3.82 -27.27
C THR A 585 21.54 -4.81 -27.42
N VAL A 586 21.28 -5.22 -28.66
CA VAL A 586 20.28 -6.24 -28.96
C VAL A 586 20.95 -7.59 -29.14
N HIS A 587 20.44 -8.60 -28.45
CA HIS A 587 20.81 -10.00 -28.68
C HIS A 587 19.65 -10.71 -29.37
N ALA A 588 19.94 -11.60 -30.32
CA ALA A 588 18.93 -12.37 -31.03
C ALA A 588 19.37 -13.78 -31.38
N PHE A 589 18.38 -14.65 -31.59
CA PHE A 589 18.54 -16.08 -31.87
C PHE A 589 17.53 -16.53 -32.93
N GLY A 590 17.85 -17.63 -33.61
CA GLY A 590 17.02 -18.22 -34.68
C GLY A 590 17.27 -17.61 -36.06
N GLU A 591 16.68 -18.21 -37.10
CA GLU A 591 16.91 -17.80 -38.50
C GLU A 591 16.47 -16.35 -38.77
N GLN A 592 15.38 -15.89 -38.14
CA GLN A 592 14.92 -14.50 -38.24
C GLN A 592 15.63 -13.58 -37.25
N GLY A 593 16.52 -14.11 -36.40
CA GLY A 593 17.22 -13.39 -35.35
C GLY A 593 17.89 -12.09 -35.83
N PRO A 594 18.72 -12.09 -36.89
CA PRO A 594 19.35 -10.86 -37.40
C PRO A 594 18.35 -9.78 -37.81
N ALA A 595 17.24 -10.15 -38.46
CA ALA A 595 16.21 -9.20 -38.87
C ALA A 595 15.43 -8.63 -37.67
N LEU A 596 15.13 -9.48 -36.68
CA LEU A 596 14.53 -9.05 -35.41
C LEU A 596 15.47 -8.12 -34.63
N ALA A 597 16.77 -8.42 -34.62
CA ALA A 597 17.77 -7.61 -33.92
C ALA A 597 17.83 -6.19 -34.48
N GLU A 598 17.92 -6.04 -35.81
CA GLU A 598 17.92 -4.73 -36.46
C GLU A 598 16.60 -3.98 -36.25
N ARG A 599 15.44 -4.66 -36.29
CA ARG A 599 14.15 -4.02 -35.97
C ARG A 599 14.13 -3.41 -34.56
N LEU A 600 14.61 -4.15 -33.57
CA LEU A 600 14.66 -3.68 -32.19
C LEU A 600 15.72 -2.58 -32.02
N ALA A 601 16.89 -2.70 -32.67
CA ALA A 601 17.93 -1.68 -32.66
C ALA A 601 17.47 -0.38 -33.33
N ASP A 602 16.77 -0.45 -34.46
CA ASP A 602 16.17 0.70 -35.14
C ASP A 602 15.09 1.37 -34.29
N THR A 603 14.36 0.60 -33.49
CA THR A 603 13.41 1.15 -32.51
C THR A 603 14.14 1.98 -31.44
N VAL A 604 15.26 1.48 -30.89
CA VAL A 604 16.08 2.22 -29.94
C VAL A 604 16.66 3.49 -30.58
N ARG A 605 17.19 3.39 -31.80
CA ARG A 605 17.73 4.54 -32.55
C ARG A 605 16.64 5.57 -32.88
N ALA A 606 15.42 5.14 -33.21
CA ALA A 606 14.30 6.03 -33.46
C ALA A 606 13.85 6.74 -32.18
N TRP A 607 13.78 6.02 -31.05
CA TRP A 607 13.52 6.61 -29.75
C TRP A 607 14.55 7.68 -29.38
N ASP A 608 15.84 7.38 -29.55
CA ASP A 608 16.92 8.33 -29.25
C ASP A 608 16.84 9.60 -30.10
N ARG A 609 16.46 9.47 -31.39
CA ARG A 609 16.32 10.61 -32.31
C ARG A 609 15.09 11.48 -32.08
N HIS A 610 13.96 10.89 -31.71
CA HIS A 610 12.65 11.57 -31.81
C HIS A 610 11.95 11.75 -30.46
N ILE A 611 12.31 10.98 -29.43
CA ILE A 611 11.56 10.89 -28.17
C ILE A 611 12.44 11.26 -26.97
N ARG A 612 13.68 10.75 -26.93
CA ARG A 612 14.63 11.01 -25.85
C ARG A 612 15.02 12.50 -25.83
N ALA A 613 15.07 13.07 -24.64
CA ALA A 613 15.64 14.38 -24.38
C ALA A 613 16.91 14.26 -23.53
N GLU A 614 17.76 15.30 -23.55
CA GLU A 614 18.96 15.35 -22.71
C GLU A 614 18.60 15.44 -21.21
N ALA A 615 17.53 16.17 -20.88
CA ALA A 615 16.99 16.26 -19.52
C ALA A 615 15.90 15.20 -19.31
N ASN A 616 15.96 14.48 -18.19
CA ASN A 616 15.06 13.36 -17.88
C ASN A 616 13.59 13.78 -17.80
N ASP A 617 13.30 15.03 -17.48
CA ASP A 617 11.97 15.63 -17.32
C ASP A 617 11.40 16.23 -18.62
N GLN A 618 12.16 16.20 -19.72
CA GLN A 618 11.78 16.84 -21.01
C GLN A 618 11.52 15.84 -22.13
N HIS A 619 11.44 14.54 -21.84
CA HIS A 619 11.14 13.54 -22.86
C HIS A 619 9.72 13.70 -23.40
N ALA A 620 9.51 13.32 -24.67
CA ALA A 620 8.20 13.42 -25.30
C ALA A 620 7.33 12.20 -24.97
N ASP A 621 6.22 12.43 -24.27
CA ASP A 621 5.16 11.45 -24.13
C ASP A 621 4.36 11.28 -25.44
N PRO A 622 3.75 10.10 -25.67
CA PRO A 622 2.89 9.91 -26.82
C PRO A 622 1.59 10.69 -26.66
N VAL A 623 1.02 11.13 -27.78
CA VAL A 623 -0.40 11.49 -27.78
C VAL A 623 -1.20 10.19 -27.72
N LEU A 624 -1.86 9.95 -26.59
CA LEU A 624 -2.68 8.77 -26.36
C LEU A 624 -4.17 9.13 -26.32
N THR A 625 -4.97 8.38 -27.07
CA THR A 625 -6.44 8.39 -26.97
C THR A 625 -6.97 6.99 -26.72
N VAL A 626 -8.01 6.87 -25.90
CA VAL A 626 -8.65 5.59 -25.58
C VAL A 626 -10.09 5.62 -26.08
N HIS A 627 -10.43 4.61 -26.88
CA HIS A 627 -11.74 4.44 -27.52
C HIS A 627 -12.44 3.20 -26.98
N PRO A 628 -13.79 3.11 -27.01
CA PRO A 628 -14.51 1.88 -26.69
C PRO A 628 -14.05 0.70 -27.56
N ALA A 629 -14.00 -0.52 -27.01
CA ALA A 629 -13.57 -1.74 -27.73
C ALA A 629 -14.27 -1.93 -29.09
N GLY A 630 -15.56 -1.59 -29.19
CA GLY A 630 -16.34 -1.72 -30.43
C GLY A 630 -16.09 -0.63 -31.49
N THR A 631 -15.14 0.28 -31.30
CA THR A 631 -14.86 1.36 -32.26
C THR A 631 -14.20 0.76 -33.51
N PRO A 632 -14.76 0.94 -34.73
CA PRO A 632 -14.19 0.34 -35.94
C PRO A 632 -12.90 1.05 -36.39
N ASP A 633 -12.01 0.33 -37.08
CA ASP A 633 -10.68 0.83 -37.48
C ASP A 633 -10.73 2.16 -38.25
N HIS A 634 -11.73 2.33 -39.12
CA HIS A 634 -11.88 3.56 -39.92
C HIS A 634 -12.28 4.79 -39.09
N ALA A 635 -12.75 4.59 -37.85
CA ALA A 635 -13.10 5.66 -36.92
C ALA A 635 -11.97 5.99 -35.94
N LEU A 636 -10.91 5.19 -35.89
CA LEU A 636 -9.74 5.48 -35.07
C LEU A 636 -8.85 6.55 -35.74
N PRO A 637 -8.21 7.42 -34.95
CA PRO A 637 -7.18 8.30 -35.48
C PRO A 637 -5.98 7.47 -35.98
N ALA A 638 -5.17 8.06 -36.87
CA ALA A 638 -3.90 7.43 -37.27
C ALA A 638 -2.98 7.27 -36.05
N GLY A 639 -2.30 6.13 -35.94
CA GLY A 639 -1.37 5.83 -34.85
C GLY A 639 -1.13 4.33 -34.70
N ASP A 640 -0.28 3.96 -33.74
CA ASP A 640 -0.07 2.58 -33.32
C ASP A 640 -1.23 2.18 -32.38
N VAL A 641 -1.98 1.14 -32.74
CA VAL A 641 -3.17 0.69 -31.99
C VAL A 641 -2.79 -0.48 -31.09
N LEU A 642 -3.15 -0.38 -29.81
CA LEU A 642 -3.11 -1.47 -28.85
C LEU A 642 -4.53 -1.82 -28.44
N ASP A 643 -5.01 -2.96 -28.90
CA ASP A 643 -6.33 -3.49 -28.56
C ASP A 643 -6.30 -4.21 -27.20
N LYS A 644 -7.29 -3.91 -26.38
CA LYS A 644 -7.60 -4.58 -25.12
C LYS A 644 -9.05 -5.05 -25.15
N ASP A 645 -9.49 -5.76 -24.11
CA ASP A 645 -10.81 -6.38 -24.09
C ASP A 645 -11.95 -5.35 -24.04
N LEU A 646 -11.74 -4.25 -23.32
CA LEU A 646 -12.75 -3.22 -23.05
C LEU A 646 -12.48 -1.89 -23.74
N CYS A 647 -11.25 -1.68 -24.24
CA CYS A 647 -10.88 -0.46 -24.94
C CYS A 647 -9.82 -0.66 -26.03
N ARG A 648 -9.70 0.35 -26.90
CA ARG A 648 -8.65 0.44 -27.92
C ARG A 648 -7.80 1.68 -27.64
N LEU A 649 -6.51 1.51 -27.40
CA LEU A 649 -5.57 2.59 -27.18
C LEU A 649 -4.92 2.96 -28.51
N VAL A 650 -4.87 4.25 -28.84
CA VAL A 650 -4.18 4.73 -30.04
C VAL A 650 -3.06 5.68 -29.62
N PHE A 651 -1.82 5.27 -29.91
CA PHE A 651 -0.61 6.02 -29.63
C PHE A 651 -0.14 6.74 -30.88
N ARG A 652 0.20 8.02 -30.74
CA ARG A 652 0.97 8.77 -31.75
C ARG A 652 2.27 9.24 -31.13
N TRP A 653 3.35 8.61 -31.55
CA TRP A 653 4.70 8.96 -31.14
C TRP A 653 5.33 9.98 -32.10
N PRO A 654 6.13 10.93 -31.59
CA PRO A 654 6.91 11.81 -32.44
C PRO A 654 7.76 11.04 -33.46
N GLY A 655 7.73 11.49 -34.72
CA GLY A 655 8.49 10.84 -35.80
C GLY A 655 7.82 9.61 -36.42
N ARG A 656 6.61 9.22 -35.96
CA ARG A 656 5.78 8.15 -36.53
C ARG A 656 4.51 8.66 -37.24
N ASP A 657 4.49 9.92 -37.66
CA ASP A 657 3.31 10.60 -38.22
C ASP A 657 2.89 10.17 -39.63
N VAL A 658 3.50 9.12 -40.21
CA VAL A 658 3.15 8.61 -41.54
C VAL A 658 2.26 7.38 -41.38
N PRO A 659 1.02 7.38 -41.93
CA PRO A 659 0.16 6.20 -41.91
C PRO A 659 0.88 5.02 -42.57
N PRO A 660 0.81 3.79 -42.01
CA PRO A 660 1.24 2.62 -42.76
C PRO A 660 0.44 2.56 -44.09
N PRO A 661 1.06 2.12 -45.20
CA PRO A 661 0.34 1.98 -46.46
C PRO A 661 -0.86 1.05 -46.24
N ARG A 662 -2.06 1.52 -46.61
CA ARG A 662 -3.27 0.69 -46.57
C ARG A 662 -3.01 -0.58 -47.38
N PRO A 663 -3.40 -1.78 -46.90
CA PRO A 663 -3.42 -2.96 -47.74
C PRO A 663 -4.24 -2.62 -48.98
N VAL A 664 -3.63 -2.78 -50.16
CA VAL A 664 -4.35 -2.68 -51.42
C VAL A 664 -5.37 -3.83 -51.39
N GLU A 665 -6.66 -3.50 -51.37
CA GLU A 665 -7.71 -4.48 -51.65
C GLU A 665 -7.43 -5.02 -53.06
N HIS A 666 -6.90 -6.23 -53.14
CA HIS A 666 -6.92 -7.00 -54.37
C HIS A 666 -8.37 -7.36 -54.65
N SER A 667 -9.02 -6.57 -55.50
CA SER A 667 -10.30 -6.94 -56.12
C SER A 667 -10.15 -8.34 -56.70
N GLY A 668 -10.96 -9.27 -56.19
CA GLY A 668 -10.91 -10.68 -56.56
C GLY A 668 -10.90 -10.88 -58.07
N ALA A 669 -9.93 -11.66 -58.54
CA ALA A 669 -9.98 -12.21 -59.88
C ALA A 669 -11.09 -13.26 -59.93
N ASP A 670 -12.09 -13.01 -60.78
CA ASP A 670 -13.09 -13.98 -61.21
C ASP A 670 -12.41 -15.28 -61.68
N ILE A 671 -12.54 -16.35 -60.89
CA ILE A 671 -12.24 -17.70 -61.36
C ILE A 671 -13.53 -18.31 -61.88
N VAL A 672 -13.68 -18.20 -63.20
CA VAL A 672 -14.64 -18.94 -64.02
C VAL A 672 -14.32 -20.44 -63.93
N THR A 673 -15.23 -21.22 -63.37
CA THR A 673 -15.24 -22.67 -63.44
C THR A 673 -15.67 -23.15 -64.84
N LYS A 674 -14.77 -23.86 -65.54
CA LYS A 674 -15.13 -24.79 -66.62
C LYS A 674 -14.39 -26.12 -66.39
N GLY A 675 -15.15 -27.22 -66.43
CA GLY A 675 -14.72 -28.63 -66.28
C GLY A 675 -13.60 -29.05 -67.23
N VAL A 676 -12.97 -30.22 -67.06
CA VAL A 676 -13.47 -31.58 -66.74
C VAL A 676 -12.49 -32.25 -65.79
#